data_AF-A0A182SY21-F1
#
_entry.id   AF-A0A182SY21-F1
#
_cell.length_a   1.000
_cell.length_b   1.000
_cell.length_c   1.000
_cell.angle_alpha   90.00
_cell.angle_beta   90.00
_cell.angle_gamma   90.00
#
_symmetry.space_group_name_H-M   'P 1'
#
loop_
_entity.id
_entity.type
_entity.pdbx_description
1 polymer ?
#
loop_
_entity_poly.entity_id
_entity_poly.type
_entity_poly.pdbx_seq_one_letter_code
_entity_poly.pdbx_strand_id
1 'polypeptide(L)'
;MSDSDVEYDASNVEIEELDVDEVDESERSEFVELQQQHVMVHPGGYAAPSTSSAGANSSAQSESETDDENVYQREVLIKKLVAREISFSEYQAHIQQEDDLDDEDVDVDQSAKKKSTFFQDFNTARRDVLKGNFQGSTKLEGKSVYRRQKRCLPTALQGLMGQANLCYARGDTKTAEDICMEIIRQLPLAHEPFITLAQIHEMSDPEKYLQYSLIAAHLNPSDSEQWLHVAEIFIERDDEQSDLLISTAKHVAKKFHEESNVGAALDAMQRAYSTAPEKFSMEDINLLIELLIANGHYRQALDILAMHASVELYNYDLGASEDSPMSPNFAIIIPDNIVLDLRTKLAVVLVHLKCEQCFEKVIDDILAHIDPENDGDCYLDVAEALMKEEYYRDALRLLVPLIKSKKFSLAAVWLRYADCSRWIENYDEAIVGYRKVVSLARYLDARLALAALLKKQGKYDEALQALEQDPDNEYLDPEVLHERCLMLHEAGRYQELLAAGFILLARHCYQIKKRQDIAVLSHVKYYENKNRILGEGVPDFVPGNDLPLETEWDLAIRLLTVADEQRDYTYYMKLVFTLQTSKRFHCYRPELLQLALTACIYNRDPTFGLNIMRELIRPLFNLKGDGFESKINHPQLWNLFNLIVFISGDVRYHRYLSRIFYRSSKIGIYPKVLIANYHLNCCTFKYALNEYNKIYLVTNDPLHAMMIAVTLTQIACQKFTNKKQSLIAQANVFMEKYLAERPEEVRHEVYYNFGRMYHQLGLLHLAVDYYKRVLSFDSLVVRENPQYLDLKAEAAFNLSFIYKHSGNNALARKYLYDYIQV
;
A
#
# COMPACT_ATOMS: atom_id res chain seq x y z
N MET A 1 8.98 86.89 -6.54
CA MET A 1 10.26 87.54 -6.84
C MET A 1 11.34 86.47 -6.72
N SER A 2 11.95 86.14 -7.85
CA SER A 2 13.29 85.58 -8.09
C SER A 2 14.00 84.74 -7.02
N ASP A 3 14.23 83.47 -7.38
CA ASP A 3 15.45 82.68 -7.33
C ASP A 3 16.52 82.95 -6.25
N SER A 4 16.80 81.89 -5.50
CA SER A 4 18.17 81.44 -5.28
C SER A 4 18.17 79.92 -5.09
N ASP A 5 18.46 79.19 -6.17
CA ASP A 5 18.88 77.79 -6.12
C ASP A 5 20.17 77.68 -5.28
N VAL A 6 20.10 76.90 -4.21
CA VAL A 6 21.28 76.36 -3.55
C VAL A 6 21.17 74.85 -3.68
N GLU A 7 21.83 74.30 -4.69
CA GLU A 7 22.14 72.87 -4.76
C GLU A 7 22.96 72.51 -3.52
N TYR A 8 22.37 71.70 -2.64
CA TYR A 8 23.09 71.07 -1.55
C TYR A 8 23.76 69.81 -2.11
N ASP A 9 25.06 69.90 -2.38
CA ASP A 9 25.88 68.77 -2.78
C ASP A 9 26.00 67.77 -1.61
N ALA A 10 25.21 66.69 -1.68
CA ALA A 10 25.14 65.64 -0.66
C ALA A 10 26.29 64.61 -0.76
N SER A 11 27.28 64.84 -1.63
CA SER A 11 28.37 63.89 -1.88
C SER A 11 29.48 63.88 -0.81
N ASN A 12 29.45 64.81 0.16
CA ASN A 12 30.52 65.00 1.15
C ASN A 12 30.10 64.83 2.63
N VAL A 13 29.11 64.00 2.92
CA VAL A 13 28.87 63.56 4.32
C VAL A 13 29.86 62.43 4.64
N GLU A 14 31.08 62.78 5.04
CA GLU A 14 31.95 61.85 5.77
C GLU A 14 31.25 61.50 7.08
N ILE A 15 30.67 60.31 7.12
CA ILE A 15 30.22 59.69 8.37
C ILE A 15 31.50 59.30 9.11
N GLU A 16 31.79 59.98 10.23
CA GLU A 16 32.84 59.58 11.18
C GLU A 16 32.70 58.06 11.43
N GLU A 17 33.64 57.27 10.89
CA GLU A 17 33.86 55.90 11.35
C GLU A 17 34.23 56.03 12.84
N LEU A 18 33.30 55.63 13.72
CA LEU A 18 33.61 55.47 15.12
C LEU A 18 34.46 54.21 15.25
N ASP A 19 35.77 54.41 15.41
CA ASP A 19 36.72 53.35 15.77
C ASP A 19 36.15 52.49 16.91
N VAL A 20 36.10 51.18 16.67
CA VAL A 20 35.45 50.19 17.56
C VAL A 20 36.38 49.75 18.71
N ASP A 21 37.58 50.31 18.81
CA ASP A 21 38.64 49.83 19.70
C ASP A 21 38.96 50.73 20.90
N GLU A 22 37.98 51.46 21.43
CA GLU A 22 38.06 52.01 22.80
C GLU A 22 36.77 51.70 23.57
N VAL A 23 36.60 50.42 23.91
CA VAL A 23 35.74 50.02 25.03
C VAL A 23 36.66 49.87 26.24
N ASP A 24 36.44 50.73 27.25
CA ASP A 24 37.19 50.72 28.50
C ASP A 24 37.13 49.32 29.14
N GLU A 25 38.30 48.79 29.55
CA GLU A 25 38.45 47.44 30.10
C GLU A 25 37.59 47.19 31.35
N SER A 26 37.10 48.28 31.97
CA SER A 26 36.22 48.27 33.13
C SER A 26 34.83 47.66 32.84
N GLU A 27 34.26 47.83 31.64
CA GLU A 27 32.92 47.34 31.28
C GLU A 27 32.87 45.82 30.96
N ARG A 28 34.03 45.15 30.80
CA ARG A 28 34.10 43.70 30.57
C ARG A 28 34.03 42.86 31.84
N SER A 29 34.08 43.48 33.02
CA SER A 29 34.21 42.77 34.29
C SER A 29 32.90 42.51 35.06
N GLU A 30 31.74 42.91 34.54
CA GLU A 30 30.44 42.68 35.20
C GLU A 30 29.66 41.43 34.74
N PHE A 31 30.25 40.53 33.95
CA PHE A 31 29.60 39.26 33.58
C PHE A 31 30.38 38.06 34.10
N VAL A 32 29.92 37.54 35.25
CA VAL A 32 30.36 36.27 35.83
C VAL A 32 29.87 35.11 34.94
N GLU A 33 30.77 34.47 34.22
CA GLU A 33 30.53 33.14 33.63
C GLU A 33 30.47 32.09 34.75
N LEU A 34 29.30 31.46 34.92
CA LEU A 34 29.14 30.27 35.75
C LEU A 34 29.92 29.10 35.13
N GLN A 35 30.97 28.65 35.83
CA GLN A 35 31.79 27.50 35.46
C GLN A 35 30.97 26.21 35.41
N GLN A 36 31.13 25.45 34.32
CA GLN A 36 30.60 24.09 34.18
C GLN A 36 31.33 23.11 35.09
N GLN A 37 30.58 22.33 35.87
CA GLN A 37 31.10 21.24 36.70
C GLN A 37 31.45 20.01 35.84
N HIS A 38 32.62 19.43 36.12
CA HIS A 38 33.13 18.16 35.60
C HIS A 38 32.27 16.97 36.07
N VAL A 39 31.85 16.11 35.14
CA VAL A 39 31.29 14.78 35.46
C VAL A 39 32.35 13.72 35.18
N MET A 40 32.64 12.91 36.19
CA MET A 40 33.59 11.80 36.14
C MET A 40 33.02 10.60 35.37
N VAL A 41 33.86 9.97 34.56
CA VAL A 41 33.61 8.69 33.89
C VAL A 41 34.27 7.58 34.71
N HIS A 42 33.51 6.53 35.06
CA HIS A 42 34.07 5.25 35.53
C HIS A 42 33.86 4.15 34.47
N PRO A 43 34.86 3.28 34.23
CA PRO A 43 34.77 2.20 33.24
C PRO A 43 34.44 0.83 33.87
N GLY A 44 33.79 -0.03 33.08
CA GLY A 44 33.60 -1.47 33.35
C GLY A 44 32.22 -1.92 32.85
N GLY A 45 32.01 -3.08 32.22
CA GLY A 45 32.84 -4.21 31.85
C GLY A 45 31.91 -5.22 31.14
N TYR A 46 32.42 -5.94 30.16
CA TYR A 46 31.70 -6.95 29.37
C TYR A 46 31.27 -8.15 30.24
N ALA A 47 30.03 -8.61 30.08
CA ALA A 47 29.63 -10.00 30.35
C ALA A 47 28.30 -10.37 29.66
N ALA A 48 28.32 -11.46 28.90
CA ALA A 48 27.20 -12.33 28.55
C ALA A 48 27.79 -13.75 28.39
N PRO A 49 27.03 -14.86 28.41
CA PRO A 49 25.63 -15.08 28.82
C PRO A 49 25.50 -16.23 29.85
N SER A 50 24.29 -16.49 30.36
CA SER A 50 23.99 -17.75 31.07
C SER A 50 22.64 -18.28 30.65
N THR A 51 22.67 -19.53 30.22
CA THR A 51 21.58 -20.44 29.85
C THR A 51 20.66 -20.73 31.03
N SER A 52 19.35 -20.74 30.80
CA SER A 52 18.45 -21.62 31.54
C SER A 52 17.28 -22.07 30.67
N SER A 53 17.21 -23.38 30.51
CA SER A 53 16.13 -24.16 29.92
C SER A 53 14.93 -24.20 30.87
N ALA A 54 13.73 -23.94 30.35
CA ALA A 54 12.48 -24.31 30.99
C ALA A 54 11.61 -25.01 29.96
N GLY A 55 11.29 -26.27 30.22
CA GLY A 55 10.50 -27.13 29.37
C GLY A 55 9.01 -26.81 29.44
N ALA A 56 8.34 -27.02 28.32
CA ALA A 56 6.89 -27.15 28.22
C ALA A 56 6.58 -28.39 27.40
N ASN A 57 5.89 -29.34 28.02
CA ASN A 57 5.26 -30.49 27.36
C ASN A 57 4.02 -30.00 26.61
N SER A 58 3.86 -30.41 25.36
CA SER A 58 2.55 -30.49 24.70
C SER A 58 2.55 -31.67 23.73
N SER A 59 1.68 -32.63 24.03
CA SER A 59 1.30 -33.77 23.22
C SER A 59 0.60 -33.33 21.94
N ALA A 60 1.21 -33.60 20.79
CA ALA A 60 0.55 -33.69 19.50
C ALA A 60 1.15 -34.92 18.81
N GLN A 61 0.38 -36.00 18.69
CA GLN A 61 0.75 -37.12 17.82
C GLN A 61 0.65 -36.58 16.38
N SER A 62 1.78 -36.59 15.70
CA SER A 62 1.99 -36.05 14.37
C SER A 62 1.57 -37.06 13.31
N GLU A 63 0.77 -36.61 12.34
CA GLU A 63 0.44 -37.24 11.05
C GLU A 63 1.68 -37.64 10.20
N SER A 64 2.90 -37.42 10.68
CA SER A 64 4.15 -37.75 9.99
C SER A 64 4.57 -39.21 10.10
N GLU A 65 4.02 -39.97 11.05
CA GLU A 65 4.41 -41.39 11.25
C GLU A 65 3.72 -42.33 10.23
N THR A 66 2.55 -41.96 9.71
CA THR A 66 1.78 -42.75 8.73
C THR A 66 2.36 -42.67 7.31
N ASP A 67 2.86 -41.50 6.90
CA ASP A 67 3.50 -41.30 5.59
C ASP A 67 4.81 -42.10 5.43
N ASP A 68 5.59 -42.23 6.53
CA ASP A 68 6.88 -42.93 6.51
C ASP A 68 6.70 -44.47 6.44
N GLU A 69 5.61 -45.03 6.98
CA GLU A 69 5.29 -46.45 6.85
C GLU A 69 4.89 -46.84 5.41
N ASN A 70 4.09 -46.01 4.73
CA ASN A 70 3.66 -46.25 3.34
C ASN A 70 4.83 -46.22 2.33
N VAL A 71 5.82 -45.35 2.55
CA VAL A 71 7.02 -45.29 1.70
C VAL A 71 7.87 -46.56 1.88
N TYR A 72 8.01 -47.04 3.12
CA TYR A 72 8.76 -48.25 3.41
C TYR A 72 8.12 -49.51 2.80
N GLN A 73 6.79 -49.61 2.84
CA GLN A 73 6.05 -50.73 2.24
C GLN A 73 6.18 -50.76 0.71
N ARG A 74 6.06 -49.60 0.04
CA ARG A 74 6.28 -49.48 -1.42
C ARG A 74 7.71 -49.85 -1.84
N GLU A 75 8.72 -49.46 -1.07
CA GLU A 75 10.11 -49.88 -1.32
C GLU A 75 10.30 -51.40 -1.22
N VAL A 76 9.61 -52.05 -0.27
CA VAL A 76 9.66 -53.52 -0.10
C VAL A 76 8.97 -54.22 -1.26
N LEU A 77 7.81 -53.73 -1.70
CA LEU A 77 7.07 -54.30 -2.84
C LEU A 77 7.88 -54.19 -4.14
N ILE A 78 8.49 -53.04 -4.42
CA ILE A 78 9.35 -52.86 -5.61
C ILE A 78 10.59 -53.77 -5.54
N LYS A 79 11.22 -53.92 -4.37
CA LYS A 79 12.34 -54.86 -4.19
C LYS A 79 11.93 -56.32 -4.45
N LYS A 80 10.75 -56.73 -4.00
CA LYS A 80 10.20 -58.08 -4.25
C LYS A 80 9.85 -58.29 -5.72
N LEU A 81 9.29 -57.27 -6.39
CA LEU A 81 8.98 -57.30 -7.81
C LEU A 81 10.26 -57.42 -8.66
N VAL A 82 11.28 -56.61 -8.36
CA VAL A 82 12.59 -56.66 -9.04
C VAL A 82 13.31 -57.98 -8.78
N ALA A 83 13.14 -58.58 -7.60
CA ALA A 83 13.67 -59.90 -7.26
C ALA A 83 12.89 -61.08 -7.87
N ARG A 84 11.79 -60.83 -8.61
CA ARG A 84 10.85 -61.82 -9.18
C ARG A 84 10.14 -62.68 -8.14
N GLU A 85 9.97 -62.17 -6.93
CA GLU A 85 9.27 -62.88 -5.84
C GLU A 85 7.74 -62.71 -5.95
N ILE A 86 7.28 -61.68 -6.67
CA ILE A 86 5.86 -61.39 -6.96
C ILE A 86 5.69 -61.04 -8.43
N SER A 87 4.53 -61.36 -9.01
CA SER A 87 4.15 -60.94 -10.36
C SER A 87 3.71 -59.47 -10.38
N PHE A 88 3.76 -58.83 -11.55
CA PHE A 88 3.29 -57.45 -11.70
C PHE A 88 1.79 -57.31 -11.36
N SER A 89 0.97 -58.31 -11.69
CA SER A 89 -0.45 -58.37 -11.33
C SER A 89 -0.67 -58.44 -9.81
N GLU A 90 0.18 -59.17 -9.07
CA GLU A 90 0.14 -59.23 -7.60
C GLU A 90 0.64 -57.93 -6.96
N TYR A 91 1.68 -57.32 -7.53
CA TYR A 91 2.17 -56.00 -7.11
C TYR A 91 1.06 -54.93 -7.24
N GLN A 92 0.30 -54.95 -8.34
CA GLN A 92 -0.81 -54.04 -8.56
C GLN A 92 -2.00 -54.32 -7.62
N ALA A 93 -2.35 -55.59 -7.38
CA ALA A 93 -3.42 -55.95 -6.45
C ALA A 93 -3.12 -55.48 -5.01
N HIS A 94 -1.84 -55.50 -4.60
CA HIS A 94 -1.42 -54.98 -3.29
C HIS A 94 -1.49 -53.46 -3.20
N ILE A 95 -1.22 -52.73 -4.28
CA ILE A 95 -1.37 -51.26 -4.33
C ILE A 95 -2.85 -50.87 -4.38
N GLN A 96 -3.70 -51.62 -5.09
CA GLN A 96 -5.15 -51.38 -5.11
C GLN A 96 -5.80 -51.64 -3.75
N GLN A 97 -5.34 -52.64 -2.99
CA GLN A 97 -5.80 -52.88 -1.61
C GLN A 97 -5.39 -51.79 -0.61
N GLU A 98 -4.25 -51.11 -0.82
CA GLU A 98 -3.87 -49.93 -0.03
C GLU A 98 -4.84 -48.76 -0.28
N ASP A 99 -5.21 -48.51 -1.54
CA ASP A 99 -6.14 -47.44 -1.91
C ASP A 99 -7.59 -47.71 -1.43
N ASP A 100 -8.01 -48.98 -1.26
CA ASP A 100 -9.34 -49.38 -0.76
C ASP A 100 -9.46 -49.32 0.79
N LEU A 101 -8.34 -49.43 1.52
CA LEU A 101 -8.31 -49.43 3.00
C LEU A 101 -8.40 -48.01 3.59
N ASP A 102 -8.00 -46.98 2.83
CA ASP A 102 -8.20 -45.58 3.22
C ASP A 102 -9.69 -45.16 3.15
N ASP A 103 -10.55 -45.94 2.49
CA ASP A 103 -12.00 -45.68 2.36
C ASP A 103 -12.86 -46.36 3.46
N GLU A 104 -12.34 -47.31 4.26
CA GLU A 104 -13.12 -48.06 5.26
C GLU A 104 -13.13 -47.46 6.68
N ASP A 105 -12.30 -46.45 6.98
CA ASP A 105 -12.22 -45.85 8.33
C ASP A 105 -13.18 -44.66 8.58
N VAL A 106 -14.18 -44.47 7.71
CA VAL A 106 -15.27 -43.50 7.95
C VAL A 106 -16.62 -44.20 7.86
N ASP A 107 -17.04 -44.87 8.94
CA ASP A 107 -18.45 -45.25 9.04
C ASP A 107 -18.98 -45.27 10.47
N VAL A 108 -19.58 -44.16 10.90
CA VAL A 108 -20.87 -44.15 11.62
C VAL A 108 -21.59 -42.83 11.31
N ASP A 109 -22.36 -42.78 10.23
CA ASP A 109 -23.83 -42.63 10.26
C ASP A 109 -24.36 -42.21 8.86
N GLN A 110 -25.40 -42.90 8.41
CA GLN A 110 -26.23 -42.67 7.21
C GLN A 110 -25.78 -43.31 5.88
N SER A 111 -26.29 -44.55 5.74
CA SER A 111 -26.63 -45.21 4.50
C SER A 111 -27.23 -44.28 3.42
N ALA A 112 -26.70 -44.43 2.19
CA ALA A 112 -27.15 -43.93 0.88
C ALA A 112 -26.48 -42.64 0.36
N LYS A 113 -25.32 -42.81 -0.29
CA LYS A 113 -24.86 -42.16 -1.55
C LYS A 113 -23.33 -42.37 -1.68
N LYS A 114 -22.87 -43.44 -2.34
CA LYS A 114 -21.52 -43.46 -2.94
C LYS A 114 -21.64 -42.71 -4.27
N LYS A 115 -21.04 -41.51 -4.35
CA LYS A 115 -20.92 -40.70 -5.57
C LYS A 115 -19.48 -40.20 -5.67
N SER A 116 -18.96 -40.25 -6.90
CA SER A 116 -17.68 -39.75 -7.42
C SER A 116 -17.07 -38.56 -6.64
N THR A 117 -15.84 -38.75 -6.16
CA THR A 117 -15.05 -37.91 -5.25
C THR A 117 -14.45 -36.63 -5.88
N PHE A 118 -14.41 -36.52 -7.21
CA PHE A 118 -13.82 -35.38 -7.93
C PHE A 118 -14.50 -34.04 -7.59
N PHE A 119 -15.83 -34.06 -7.49
CA PHE A 119 -16.58 -32.86 -7.15
C PHE A 119 -16.59 -32.58 -5.65
N GLN A 120 -16.33 -33.57 -4.79
CA GLN A 120 -16.40 -33.39 -3.35
C GLN A 120 -15.14 -32.70 -2.82
N ASP A 121 -13.94 -32.96 -3.33
CA ASP A 121 -12.74 -32.23 -2.92
C ASP A 121 -12.67 -30.83 -3.53
N PHE A 122 -13.17 -30.66 -4.77
CA PHE A 122 -13.34 -29.35 -5.39
C PHE A 122 -14.49 -28.55 -4.75
N ASN A 123 -15.59 -29.20 -4.34
CA ASN A 123 -16.68 -28.57 -3.58
C ASN A 123 -16.38 -28.41 -2.10
N THR A 124 -15.48 -29.17 -1.49
CA THR A 124 -15.06 -28.99 -0.09
C THR A 124 -14.01 -27.90 -0.02
N ALA A 125 -13.07 -27.85 -0.98
CA ALA A 125 -12.21 -26.70 -1.19
C ALA A 125 -13.02 -25.44 -1.57
N ARG A 126 -14.05 -25.51 -2.45
CA ARG A 126 -15.00 -24.40 -2.69
C ARG A 126 -15.84 -24.08 -1.45
N ARG A 127 -16.36 -25.06 -0.72
CA ARG A 127 -17.19 -24.85 0.50
C ARG A 127 -16.37 -24.25 1.65
N ASP A 128 -15.09 -24.57 1.76
CA ASP A 128 -14.17 -23.99 2.74
C ASP A 128 -13.68 -22.59 2.32
N VAL A 129 -13.54 -22.36 1.02
CA VAL A 129 -13.39 -21.02 0.41
C VAL A 129 -14.68 -20.17 0.58
N LEU A 130 -15.86 -20.80 0.57
CA LEU A 130 -17.18 -20.20 0.83
C LEU A 130 -17.47 -19.96 2.33
N LYS A 131 -16.75 -20.61 3.25
CA LYS A 131 -16.86 -20.43 4.72
C LYS A 131 -15.99 -19.30 5.27
N GLY A 132 -15.30 -18.54 4.41
CA GLY A 132 -14.74 -17.24 4.78
C GLY A 132 -13.30 -17.26 5.28
N ASN A 133 -12.41 -18.03 4.65
CA ASN A 133 -10.96 -17.76 4.69
C ASN A 133 -10.43 -17.51 3.27
N PHE A 134 -10.66 -16.29 2.76
CA PHE A 134 -9.96 -15.77 1.58
C PHE A 134 -8.71 -15.01 2.03
N GLN A 135 -7.59 -15.70 2.16
CA GLN A 135 -6.33 -15.15 1.69
C GLN A 135 -6.07 -15.80 0.33
N GLY A 136 -6.37 -15.06 -0.72
CA GLY A 136 -5.86 -15.39 -2.04
C GLY A 136 -4.34 -15.43 -1.96
N SER A 137 -3.76 -16.50 -2.46
CA SER A 137 -2.33 -16.66 -2.66
C SER A 137 -1.84 -15.66 -3.72
N THR A 138 -1.69 -14.39 -3.31
CA THR A 138 -0.71 -13.50 -3.94
C THR A 138 0.65 -14.19 -3.83
N LYS A 139 1.33 -14.34 -4.96
CA LYS A 139 2.74 -14.73 -5.05
C LYS A 139 3.56 -13.86 -4.09
N LEU A 140 3.80 -14.37 -2.89
CA LEU A 140 4.83 -13.93 -1.98
C LEU A 140 5.98 -14.92 -2.16
N GLU A 141 7.06 -14.44 -2.76
CA GLU A 141 8.39 -15.02 -2.58
C GLU A 141 8.72 -14.98 -1.07
N GLY A 142 8.39 -16.06 -0.40
CA GLY A 142 8.55 -16.21 1.03
C GLY A 142 8.46 -17.69 1.39
N LYS A 143 9.41 -18.48 0.87
CA LYS A 143 9.76 -19.86 1.25
C LYS A 143 8.71 -20.58 2.12
N SER A 144 7.58 -20.99 1.55
CA SER A 144 6.93 -22.20 2.05
C SER A 144 7.82 -23.35 1.58
N VAL A 145 8.57 -23.91 2.52
CA VAL A 145 9.16 -25.23 2.30
C VAL A 145 8.02 -26.23 2.46
N TYR A 146 7.08 -26.23 1.51
CA TYR A 146 6.66 -27.53 1.01
C TYR A 146 7.96 -28.11 0.48
N ARG A 147 8.52 -29.09 1.19
CA ARG A 147 9.42 -30.01 0.52
C ARG A 147 8.58 -30.59 -0.60
N ARG A 148 8.64 -29.98 -1.79
CA ARG A 148 8.68 -30.74 -3.02
C ARG A 148 9.65 -31.86 -2.66
N GLN A 149 9.16 -33.09 -2.50
CA GLN A 149 10.06 -34.22 -2.65
C GLN A 149 10.59 -34.05 -4.06
N LYS A 150 11.71 -33.33 -4.20
CA LYS A 150 12.55 -33.40 -5.36
C LYS A 150 12.99 -34.85 -5.38
N ARG A 151 12.19 -35.71 -6.00
CA ARG A 151 12.55 -37.07 -6.35
C ARG A 151 13.51 -37.00 -7.54
N CYS A 152 14.60 -36.27 -7.32
CA CYS A 152 15.76 -36.23 -8.20
C CYS A 152 16.82 -37.06 -7.50
N LEU A 153 17.51 -37.91 -8.27
CA LEU A 153 18.63 -38.69 -7.75
C LEU A 153 19.62 -37.78 -7.00
N PRO A 154 20.10 -38.17 -5.80
CA PRO A 154 21.18 -37.48 -5.12
C PRO A 154 22.38 -37.29 -6.06
N THR A 155 23.15 -36.20 -5.91
CA THR A 155 24.22 -35.82 -6.85
C THR A 155 25.22 -36.94 -7.15
N ALA A 156 25.50 -37.82 -6.19
CA ALA A 156 26.37 -38.98 -6.37
C ALA A 156 25.75 -40.06 -7.30
N LEU A 157 24.44 -40.31 -7.19
CA LEU A 157 23.71 -41.26 -8.02
C LEU A 157 23.33 -40.68 -9.38
N GLN A 158 23.15 -39.36 -9.48
CA GLN A 158 22.94 -38.69 -10.75
C GLN A 158 24.18 -38.80 -11.68
N GLY A 159 25.39 -38.77 -11.11
CA GLY A 159 26.63 -39.06 -11.84
C GLY A 159 26.72 -40.50 -12.34
N LEU A 160 26.31 -41.47 -11.51
CA LEU A 160 26.24 -42.89 -11.89
C LEU A 160 25.16 -43.13 -12.96
N MET A 161 24.01 -42.47 -12.86
CA MET A 161 22.95 -42.54 -13.87
C MET A 161 23.43 -41.99 -15.23
N GLY A 162 24.17 -40.86 -15.21
CA GLY A 162 24.83 -40.33 -16.41
C GLY A 162 25.83 -41.30 -17.02
N GLN A 163 26.59 -42.04 -16.19
CA GLN A 163 27.51 -43.08 -16.65
C GLN A 163 26.77 -44.27 -17.27
N ALA A 164 25.67 -44.72 -16.68
CA ALA A 164 24.84 -45.80 -17.22
C ALA A 164 24.29 -45.46 -18.61
N ASN A 165 23.70 -44.26 -18.77
CA ASN A 165 23.20 -43.78 -20.06
C ASN A 165 24.30 -43.68 -21.13
N LEU A 166 25.52 -43.31 -20.73
CA LEU A 166 26.67 -43.20 -21.62
C LEU A 166 27.24 -44.57 -22.02
N CYS A 167 27.20 -45.57 -21.12
CA CYS A 167 27.51 -46.96 -21.44
C CYS A 167 26.48 -47.56 -22.41
N TYR A 168 25.19 -47.29 -22.18
CA TYR A 168 24.11 -47.70 -23.08
C TYR A 168 24.29 -47.10 -24.48
N ALA A 169 24.55 -45.79 -24.58
CA ALA A 169 24.81 -45.12 -25.87
C ALA A 169 26.06 -45.64 -26.59
N ARG A 170 27.01 -46.25 -25.87
CA ARG A 170 28.21 -46.91 -26.42
C ARG A 170 27.96 -48.37 -26.83
N GLY A 171 26.77 -48.91 -26.57
CA GLY A 171 26.38 -50.29 -26.88
C GLY A 171 26.84 -51.32 -25.83
N ASP A 172 27.39 -50.89 -24.70
CA ASP A 172 27.76 -51.80 -23.60
C ASP A 172 26.58 -51.96 -22.63
N THR A 173 25.61 -52.76 -23.08
CA THR A 173 24.32 -52.94 -22.40
C THR A 173 24.44 -53.62 -21.04
N LYS A 174 25.40 -54.52 -20.86
CA LYS A 174 25.59 -55.26 -19.60
C LYS A 174 26.10 -54.37 -18.47
N THR A 175 27.10 -53.53 -18.75
CA THR A 175 27.60 -52.60 -17.73
C THR A 175 26.59 -51.50 -17.41
N ALA A 176 25.77 -51.09 -18.39
CA ALA A 176 24.66 -50.19 -18.15
C ALA A 176 23.56 -50.81 -17.26
N GLU A 177 23.21 -52.08 -17.50
CA GLU A 177 22.26 -52.84 -16.67
C GLU A 177 22.74 -52.97 -15.22
N ASP A 178 24.01 -53.36 -15.01
CA ASP A 178 24.60 -53.50 -13.68
C ASP A 178 24.60 -52.17 -12.90
N ILE A 179 24.90 -51.05 -13.56
CA ILE A 179 24.89 -49.73 -12.94
C ILE A 179 23.44 -49.31 -12.60
N CYS A 180 22.47 -49.54 -13.49
CA CYS A 180 21.06 -49.22 -13.22
C CYS A 180 20.51 -50.05 -12.05
N MET A 181 20.82 -51.34 -12.00
CA MET A 181 20.41 -52.23 -10.90
C MET A 181 21.04 -51.84 -9.56
N GLU A 182 22.29 -51.37 -9.55
CA GLU A 182 22.93 -50.86 -8.33
C GLU A 182 22.30 -49.53 -7.87
N ILE A 183 21.88 -48.66 -8.79
CA ILE A 183 21.12 -47.44 -8.45
C ILE A 183 19.77 -47.82 -7.84
N ILE A 184 19.04 -48.78 -8.42
CA ILE A 184 17.75 -49.27 -7.90
C ILE A 184 17.93 -49.93 -6.53
N ARG A 185 19.02 -50.66 -6.32
CA ARG A 185 19.34 -51.28 -5.02
C ARG A 185 19.50 -50.24 -3.92
N GLN A 186 20.07 -49.07 -4.24
CA GLN A 186 20.29 -47.98 -3.30
C GLN A 186 19.07 -47.06 -3.15
N LEU A 187 18.32 -46.83 -4.23
CA LEU A 187 17.13 -45.99 -4.28
C LEU A 187 16.05 -46.65 -5.18
N PRO A 188 15.19 -47.51 -4.60
CA PRO A 188 14.20 -48.30 -5.35
C PRO A 188 13.11 -47.46 -6.03
N LEU A 189 12.85 -46.25 -5.51
CA LEU A 189 11.81 -45.35 -5.99
C LEU A 189 12.27 -44.41 -7.12
N ALA A 190 13.52 -44.54 -7.59
CA ALA A 190 14.03 -43.73 -8.70
C ALA A 190 13.52 -44.27 -10.04
N HIS A 191 12.80 -43.46 -10.81
CA HIS A 191 12.23 -43.86 -12.10
C HIS A 191 13.26 -43.91 -13.25
N GLU A 192 14.26 -43.01 -13.25
CA GLU A 192 15.24 -42.87 -14.35
C GLU A 192 15.97 -44.18 -14.71
N PRO A 193 16.44 -45.02 -13.75
CA PRO A 193 17.06 -46.31 -14.06
C PRO A 193 16.12 -47.30 -14.74
N PHE A 194 14.83 -47.28 -14.41
CA PHE A 194 13.84 -48.19 -15.02
C PHE A 194 13.57 -47.84 -16.48
N ILE A 195 13.61 -46.55 -16.85
CA ILE A 195 13.51 -46.11 -18.25
C ILE A 195 14.68 -46.67 -19.08
N THR A 196 15.90 -46.53 -18.58
CA THR A 196 17.10 -47.02 -19.27
C THR A 196 17.12 -48.55 -19.35
N LEU A 197 16.67 -49.25 -18.30
CA LEU A 197 16.50 -50.72 -18.31
C LEU A 197 15.44 -51.17 -19.31
N ALA A 198 14.32 -50.45 -19.42
CA ALA A 198 13.32 -50.71 -20.44
C ALA A 198 13.96 -50.63 -21.84
N GLN A 199 14.64 -49.52 -22.15
CA GLN A 199 15.30 -49.33 -23.45
C GLN A 199 16.35 -50.42 -23.76
N ILE A 200 17.11 -50.89 -22.76
CA ILE A 200 18.06 -52.00 -22.94
C ILE A 200 17.36 -53.32 -23.32
N HIS A 201 16.18 -53.58 -22.74
CA HIS A 201 15.44 -54.82 -22.95
C HIS A 201 14.44 -54.78 -24.11
N GLU A 202 14.23 -53.63 -24.74
CA GLU A 202 13.31 -53.41 -25.87
C GLU A 202 13.43 -54.47 -26.97
N MET A 203 14.67 -54.83 -27.33
CA MET A 203 14.95 -55.81 -28.39
C MET A 203 15.23 -57.23 -27.89
N SER A 204 15.48 -57.40 -26.58
CA SER A 204 16.00 -58.66 -26.02
C SER A 204 14.93 -59.48 -25.31
N ASP A 205 14.04 -58.83 -24.57
CA ASP A 205 13.01 -59.47 -23.76
C ASP A 205 11.80 -58.52 -23.64
N PRO A 206 10.77 -58.73 -24.46
CA PRO A 206 9.69 -57.77 -24.59
C PRO A 206 8.72 -57.85 -23.39
N GLU A 207 8.82 -58.85 -22.50
CA GLU A 207 8.09 -58.90 -21.23
C GLU A 207 8.78 -58.03 -20.17
N LYS A 208 10.10 -58.12 -20.04
CA LYS A 208 10.88 -57.23 -19.15
C LYS A 208 10.77 -55.77 -19.58
N TYR A 209 10.74 -55.53 -20.88
CA TYR A 209 10.54 -54.19 -21.41
C TYR A 209 9.24 -53.56 -20.91
N LEU A 210 8.12 -54.29 -21.03
CA LEU A 210 6.82 -53.85 -20.55
C LEU A 210 6.82 -53.63 -19.03
N GLN A 211 7.40 -54.57 -18.28
CA GLN A 211 7.48 -54.48 -16.81
C GLN A 211 8.26 -53.25 -16.33
N TYR A 212 9.43 -52.97 -16.90
CA TYR A 212 10.22 -51.79 -16.51
C TYR A 212 9.60 -50.48 -16.99
N SER A 213 8.97 -50.46 -18.16
CA SER A 213 8.21 -49.29 -18.64
C SER A 213 7.01 -48.98 -17.73
N LEU A 214 6.30 -50.01 -17.26
CA LEU A 214 5.20 -49.85 -16.30
C LEU A 214 5.69 -49.33 -14.95
N ILE A 215 6.77 -49.90 -14.40
CA ILE A 215 7.34 -49.44 -13.13
C ILE A 215 7.83 -47.99 -13.25
N ALA A 216 8.49 -47.63 -14.35
CA ALA A 216 8.95 -46.27 -14.62
C ALA A 216 7.77 -45.27 -14.65
N ALA A 217 6.71 -45.60 -15.39
CA ALA A 217 5.50 -44.78 -15.50
C ALA A 217 4.78 -44.63 -14.14
N HIS A 218 4.68 -45.69 -13.33
CA HIS A 218 4.11 -45.62 -11.98
C HIS A 218 4.95 -44.81 -11.00
N LEU A 219 6.28 -44.83 -11.12
CA LEU A 219 7.20 -44.07 -10.26
C LEU A 219 7.29 -42.60 -10.64
N ASN A 220 7.03 -42.26 -11.91
CA ASN A 220 6.89 -40.89 -12.40
C ASN A 220 5.56 -40.63 -13.11
N PRO A 221 4.44 -40.56 -12.37
CA PRO A 221 3.14 -40.41 -13.00
C PRO A 221 2.99 -39.10 -13.76
N SER A 222 3.79 -38.09 -13.44
CA SER A 222 3.73 -36.76 -14.07
C SER A 222 4.18 -36.71 -15.55
N ASP A 223 4.76 -37.79 -16.09
CA ASP A 223 5.28 -37.84 -17.47
C ASP A 223 4.27 -38.46 -18.47
N SER A 224 3.65 -37.61 -19.29
CA SER A 224 2.66 -38.02 -20.30
C SER A 224 3.23 -38.86 -21.43
N GLU A 225 4.53 -38.73 -21.75
CA GLU A 225 5.20 -39.48 -22.82
C GLU A 225 5.47 -40.92 -22.40
N GLN A 226 5.81 -41.16 -21.14
CA GLN A 226 5.96 -42.53 -20.62
C GLN A 226 4.63 -43.29 -20.64
N TRP A 227 3.52 -42.63 -20.32
CA TRP A 227 2.18 -43.21 -20.45
C TRP A 227 1.73 -43.39 -21.90
N LEU A 228 2.14 -42.51 -22.84
CA LEU A 228 1.96 -42.72 -24.29
C LEU A 228 2.58 -44.05 -24.72
N HIS A 229 3.84 -44.22 -24.37
CA HIS A 229 4.64 -45.37 -24.78
C HIS A 229 4.11 -46.69 -24.23
N VAL A 230 3.71 -46.70 -22.96
CA VAL A 230 3.06 -47.87 -22.35
C VAL A 230 1.73 -48.20 -23.05
N ALA A 231 0.90 -47.20 -23.35
CA ALA A 231 -0.37 -47.40 -24.03
C ALA A 231 -0.21 -47.94 -25.46
N GLU A 232 0.77 -47.46 -26.23
CA GLU A 232 1.08 -47.96 -27.58
C GLU A 232 1.47 -49.44 -27.58
N ILE A 233 2.29 -49.88 -26.62
CA ILE A 233 2.70 -51.29 -26.48
C ILE A 233 1.50 -52.20 -26.18
N PHE A 234 0.50 -51.70 -25.45
CA PHE A 234 -0.75 -52.43 -25.20
C PHE A 234 -1.66 -52.52 -26.42
N ILE A 235 -1.69 -51.47 -27.25
CA ILE A 235 -2.43 -51.45 -28.52
C ILE A 235 -1.86 -52.49 -29.50
N GLU A 236 -0.54 -52.67 -29.52
CA GLU A 236 0.13 -53.63 -30.41
C GLU A 236 -0.08 -55.11 -30.02
N ARG A 237 -0.50 -55.40 -28.78
CA ARG A 237 -0.51 -56.75 -28.20
C ARG A 237 -1.88 -57.42 -28.08
N ASP A 238 -2.92 -56.82 -28.66
CA ASP A 238 -4.32 -57.27 -28.75
C ASP A 238 -4.63 -58.57 -27.96
N ASP A 239 -5.32 -58.39 -26.83
CA ASP A 239 -5.91 -59.38 -25.90
C ASP A 239 -5.31 -59.48 -24.47
N GLU A 240 -6.24 -59.68 -23.51
CA GLU A 240 -6.11 -59.93 -22.06
C GLU A 240 -5.66 -58.80 -21.11
N GLN A 241 -4.84 -57.81 -21.53
CA GLN A 241 -4.33 -56.78 -20.60
C GLN A 241 -5.00 -55.37 -20.70
N SER A 242 -6.11 -55.23 -21.44
CA SER A 242 -6.84 -53.94 -21.51
C SER A 242 -7.37 -53.46 -20.15
N ASP A 243 -7.66 -54.39 -19.24
CA ASP A 243 -8.13 -54.08 -17.89
C ASP A 243 -6.98 -53.46 -17.05
N LEU A 244 -5.73 -53.82 -17.37
CA LEU A 244 -4.50 -53.21 -16.84
C LEU A 244 -4.32 -51.78 -17.36
N LEU A 245 -4.59 -51.54 -18.65
CA LEU A 245 -4.55 -50.19 -19.25
C LEU A 245 -5.60 -49.26 -18.61
N ILE A 246 -6.82 -49.76 -18.41
CA ILE A 246 -7.90 -48.97 -17.82
C ILE A 246 -7.61 -48.66 -16.35
N SER A 247 -7.17 -49.65 -15.57
CA SER A 247 -6.80 -49.45 -14.16
C SER A 247 -5.57 -48.54 -13.99
N THR A 248 -4.59 -48.60 -14.88
CA THR A 248 -3.44 -47.70 -14.86
C THR A 248 -3.85 -46.27 -15.28
N ALA A 249 -4.65 -46.10 -16.34
CA ALA A 249 -5.19 -44.80 -16.74
C ALA A 249 -6.04 -44.14 -15.62
N LYS A 250 -6.79 -44.94 -14.84
CA LYS A 250 -7.53 -44.49 -13.65
C LYS A 250 -6.61 -43.95 -12.56
N HIS A 251 -5.57 -44.72 -12.19
CA HIS A 251 -4.62 -44.31 -11.15
C HIS A 251 -3.83 -43.06 -11.56
N VAL A 252 -3.51 -42.95 -12.86
CA VAL A 252 -2.82 -41.80 -13.46
C VAL A 252 -3.70 -40.56 -13.47
N ALA A 253 -4.96 -40.69 -13.90
CA ALA A 253 -5.92 -39.59 -13.86
C ALA A 253 -6.17 -39.10 -12.43
N LYS A 254 -6.31 -40.01 -11.46
CA LYS A 254 -6.49 -39.68 -10.02
C LYS A 254 -5.27 -38.94 -9.46
N LYS A 255 -4.05 -39.39 -9.77
CA LYS A 255 -2.82 -38.76 -9.29
C LYS A 255 -2.50 -37.42 -9.98
N PHE A 256 -2.73 -37.31 -11.29
CA PHE A 256 -2.60 -36.02 -11.97
C PHE A 256 -3.67 -35.00 -11.54
N HIS A 257 -4.84 -35.48 -11.13
CA HIS A 257 -5.89 -34.68 -10.52
C HIS A 257 -5.44 -34.11 -9.16
N GLU A 258 -4.82 -34.93 -8.30
CA GLU A 258 -4.19 -34.50 -7.04
C GLU A 258 -3.05 -33.48 -7.26
N GLU A 259 -2.30 -33.60 -8.36
CA GLU A 259 -1.19 -32.68 -8.73
C GLU A 259 -1.64 -31.42 -9.50
N SER A 260 -2.96 -31.21 -9.72
CA SER A 260 -3.54 -30.09 -10.49
C SER A 260 -3.07 -29.96 -11.95
N ASN A 261 -2.57 -31.04 -12.57
CA ASN A 261 -2.11 -31.05 -13.96
C ASN A 261 -3.19 -31.66 -14.88
N VAL A 262 -4.19 -30.82 -15.20
CA VAL A 262 -5.43 -31.21 -15.89
C VAL A 262 -5.21 -31.64 -17.35
N GLY A 263 -4.20 -31.09 -18.03
CA GLY A 263 -3.90 -31.41 -19.44
C GLY A 263 -3.41 -32.86 -19.63
N ALA A 264 -2.39 -33.26 -18.87
CA ALA A 264 -1.82 -34.61 -18.95
C ALA A 264 -2.80 -35.69 -18.48
N ALA A 265 -3.63 -35.39 -17.48
CA ALA A 265 -4.72 -36.28 -17.04
C ALA A 265 -5.72 -36.54 -18.17
N LEU A 266 -6.10 -35.50 -18.91
CA LEU A 266 -7.05 -35.61 -20.01
C LEU A 266 -6.48 -36.47 -21.14
N ASP A 267 -5.23 -36.23 -21.55
CA ASP A 267 -4.61 -36.99 -22.65
C ASP A 267 -4.54 -38.50 -22.33
N ALA A 268 -4.25 -38.85 -21.08
CA ALA A 268 -4.23 -40.24 -20.62
C ALA A 268 -5.62 -40.87 -20.65
N MET A 269 -6.65 -40.18 -20.14
CA MET A 269 -8.03 -40.69 -20.15
C MET A 269 -8.63 -40.75 -21.55
N GLN A 270 -8.38 -39.77 -22.41
CA GLN A 270 -8.87 -39.76 -23.79
C GLN A 270 -8.29 -40.91 -24.61
N ARG A 271 -7.00 -41.22 -24.43
CA ARG A 271 -6.37 -42.36 -25.10
C ARG A 271 -6.94 -43.68 -24.63
N ALA A 272 -7.12 -43.87 -23.32
CA ALA A 272 -7.78 -45.05 -22.78
C ALA A 272 -9.24 -45.19 -23.28
N TYR A 273 -9.95 -44.07 -23.42
CA TYR A 273 -11.30 -44.07 -23.96
C TYR A 273 -11.34 -44.40 -25.46
N SER A 274 -10.36 -43.94 -26.24
CA SER A 274 -10.26 -44.24 -27.68
C SER A 274 -9.96 -45.72 -27.98
N THR A 275 -9.29 -46.42 -27.05
CA THR A 275 -8.91 -47.83 -27.21
C THR A 275 -9.99 -48.80 -26.75
N ALA A 276 -10.70 -48.49 -25.67
CA ALA A 276 -11.72 -49.38 -25.10
C ALA A 276 -12.93 -48.63 -24.50
N PRO A 277 -13.77 -47.97 -25.32
CA PRO A 277 -14.89 -47.17 -24.83
C PRO A 277 -15.99 -48.00 -24.14
N GLU A 278 -16.15 -49.28 -24.52
CA GLU A 278 -17.18 -50.18 -23.96
C GLU A 278 -16.88 -50.62 -22.52
N LYS A 279 -15.64 -50.43 -22.04
CA LYS A 279 -15.20 -50.84 -20.70
C LYS A 279 -15.22 -49.73 -19.66
N PHE A 280 -15.58 -48.50 -20.06
CA PHE A 280 -15.69 -47.37 -19.15
C PHE A 280 -16.97 -47.47 -18.32
N SER A 281 -16.84 -47.35 -17.00
CA SER A 281 -18.00 -47.21 -16.12
C SER A 281 -18.58 -45.79 -16.20
N MET A 282 -19.80 -45.60 -15.70
CA MET A 282 -20.41 -44.28 -15.63
C MET A 282 -19.61 -43.28 -14.78
N GLU A 283 -18.89 -43.76 -13.76
CA GLU A 283 -17.99 -42.94 -12.94
C GLU A 283 -16.76 -42.49 -13.73
N ASP A 284 -16.22 -43.36 -14.59
CA ASP A 284 -15.08 -43.05 -15.46
C ASP A 284 -15.47 -42.03 -16.54
N ILE A 285 -16.68 -42.16 -17.09
CA ILE A 285 -17.26 -41.19 -18.04
C ILE A 285 -17.48 -39.84 -17.36
N ASN A 286 -17.95 -39.85 -16.10
CA ASN A 286 -18.13 -38.64 -15.30
C ASN A 286 -16.81 -37.88 -15.13
N LEU A 287 -15.72 -38.58 -14.78
CA LEU A 287 -14.38 -38.03 -14.63
C LEU A 287 -13.78 -37.53 -15.94
N LEU A 288 -13.98 -38.27 -17.05
CA LEU A 288 -13.52 -37.84 -18.37
C LEU A 288 -14.21 -36.53 -18.81
N ILE A 289 -15.52 -36.41 -18.60
CA ILE A 289 -16.27 -35.17 -18.92
C ILE A 289 -15.79 -34.00 -18.07
N GLU A 290 -15.47 -34.24 -16.79
CA GLU A 290 -14.88 -33.23 -15.91
C GLU A 290 -13.56 -32.67 -16.45
N LEU A 291 -12.64 -33.55 -16.85
CA LEU A 291 -11.36 -33.14 -17.43
C LEU A 291 -11.53 -32.41 -18.76
N LEU A 292 -12.50 -32.83 -19.58
CA LEU A 292 -12.84 -32.17 -20.85
C LEU A 292 -13.35 -30.74 -20.63
N ILE A 293 -14.28 -30.54 -19.69
CA ILE A 293 -14.81 -29.22 -19.32
C ILE A 293 -13.67 -28.33 -18.80
N ALA A 294 -12.80 -28.87 -17.95
CA ALA A 294 -11.70 -28.11 -17.35
C ALA A 294 -10.65 -27.64 -18.39
N ASN A 295 -10.42 -28.41 -19.46
CA ASN A 295 -9.53 -28.04 -20.56
C ASN A 295 -10.25 -27.29 -21.72
N GLY A 296 -11.56 -27.05 -21.60
CA GLY A 296 -12.34 -26.29 -22.59
C GLY A 296 -12.77 -27.09 -23.83
N HIS A 297 -12.71 -28.42 -23.80
CA HIS A 297 -13.14 -29.31 -24.87
C HIS A 297 -14.64 -29.65 -24.75
N TYR A 298 -15.49 -28.66 -24.99
CA TYR A 298 -16.93 -28.76 -24.72
C TYR A 298 -17.68 -29.59 -25.77
N ARG A 299 -17.28 -29.58 -27.05
CA ARG A 299 -17.92 -30.44 -28.05
C ARG A 299 -17.63 -31.91 -27.81
N GLN A 300 -16.40 -32.25 -27.50
CA GLN A 300 -16.04 -33.63 -27.18
C GLN A 300 -16.79 -34.13 -25.94
N ALA A 301 -16.97 -33.27 -24.94
CA ALA A 301 -17.81 -33.58 -23.78
C ALA A 301 -19.27 -33.83 -24.19
N LEU A 302 -19.82 -33.02 -25.10
CA LEU A 302 -21.19 -33.20 -25.61
C LEU A 302 -21.34 -34.50 -26.41
N ASP A 303 -20.36 -34.87 -27.23
CA ASP A 303 -20.35 -36.11 -28.01
C ASP A 303 -20.37 -37.34 -27.09
N ILE A 304 -19.55 -37.33 -26.04
CA ILE A 304 -19.49 -38.41 -25.04
C ILE A 304 -20.78 -38.48 -24.22
N LEU A 305 -21.37 -37.33 -23.85
CA LEU A 305 -22.67 -37.27 -23.19
C LEU A 305 -23.80 -37.82 -24.09
N ALA A 306 -23.78 -37.55 -25.39
CA ALA A 306 -24.77 -38.11 -26.32
C ALA A 306 -24.66 -39.63 -26.44
N MET A 307 -23.43 -40.16 -26.50
CA MET A 307 -23.19 -41.60 -26.62
C MET A 307 -23.57 -42.38 -25.36
N HIS A 308 -23.26 -41.85 -24.17
CA HIS A 308 -23.38 -42.61 -22.92
C HIS A 308 -24.58 -42.22 -22.05
N ALA A 309 -25.09 -40.99 -22.16
CA ALA A 309 -26.23 -40.52 -21.37
C ALA A 309 -27.57 -40.57 -22.15
N SER A 310 -27.60 -41.24 -23.31
CA SER A 310 -28.78 -41.38 -24.19
C SER A 310 -29.43 -40.04 -24.59
N VAL A 311 -28.64 -38.96 -24.63
CA VAL A 311 -29.12 -37.63 -25.02
C VAL A 311 -29.26 -37.57 -26.54
N GLU A 312 -30.48 -37.34 -27.04
CA GLU A 312 -30.70 -37.23 -28.48
C GLU A 312 -30.38 -35.81 -28.97
N LEU A 313 -29.41 -35.70 -29.87
CA LEU A 313 -29.00 -34.45 -30.51
C LEU A 313 -29.57 -34.36 -31.93
N TYR A 314 -30.27 -33.26 -32.23
CA TYR A 314 -30.82 -32.98 -33.55
C TYR A 314 -30.09 -31.80 -34.18
N ASN A 315 -29.79 -31.92 -35.49
CA ASN A 315 -29.05 -30.92 -36.28
C ASN A 315 -27.63 -30.64 -35.73
N TYR A 316 -26.93 -31.69 -35.30
CA TYR A 316 -25.59 -31.64 -34.74
C TYR A 316 -24.66 -32.59 -35.50
N ASP A 317 -23.48 -32.09 -35.89
CA ASP A 317 -22.46 -32.88 -36.58
C ASP A 317 -21.53 -33.53 -35.54
N LEU A 318 -21.76 -34.82 -35.26
CA LEU A 318 -20.91 -35.63 -34.38
C LEU A 318 -19.44 -35.62 -34.85
N GLY A 319 -18.51 -35.29 -33.96
CA GLY A 319 -17.08 -35.26 -34.26
C GLY A 319 -16.57 -34.01 -35.01
N ALA A 320 -17.34 -32.93 -35.06
CA ALA A 320 -16.87 -31.66 -35.62
C ALA A 320 -15.77 -31.01 -34.75
N SER A 321 -14.83 -30.28 -35.36
CA SER A 321 -13.78 -29.55 -34.62
C SER A 321 -14.39 -28.53 -33.64
N GLU A 322 -13.74 -28.31 -32.50
CA GLU A 322 -14.19 -27.37 -31.44
C GLU A 322 -14.51 -25.96 -31.99
N ASP A 323 -13.81 -25.50 -33.04
CA ASP A 323 -14.00 -24.15 -33.63
C ASP A 323 -15.17 -24.01 -34.61
N SER A 324 -15.85 -25.10 -34.99
CA SER A 324 -16.97 -25.01 -35.94
C SER A 324 -18.14 -24.20 -35.34
N PRO A 325 -18.91 -23.41 -36.11
CA PRO A 325 -20.11 -22.77 -35.58
C PRO A 325 -21.22 -23.80 -35.33
N MET A 326 -21.93 -23.67 -34.21
CA MET A 326 -23.08 -24.55 -33.90
C MET A 326 -24.25 -24.26 -34.85
N SER A 327 -24.99 -25.30 -35.23
CA SER A 327 -26.15 -25.16 -36.12
C SER A 327 -27.23 -24.28 -35.48
N PRO A 328 -27.84 -23.34 -36.22
CA PRO A 328 -28.86 -22.43 -35.69
C PRO A 328 -30.22 -23.09 -35.41
N ASN A 329 -30.40 -24.39 -35.70
CA ASN A 329 -31.60 -25.18 -35.41
C ASN A 329 -31.27 -26.37 -34.49
N PHE A 330 -30.21 -26.27 -33.69
CA PHE A 330 -29.80 -27.31 -32.76
C PHE A 330 -30.88 -27.55 -31.71
N ALA A 331 -31.23 -28.81 -31.48
CA ALA A 331 -32.20 -29.20 -30.47
C ALA A 331 -31.76 -30.45 -29.72
N ILE A 332 -32.07 -30.50 -28.43
CA ILE A 332 -31.75 -31.63 -27.56
C ILE A 332 -33.04 -32.22 -26.98
N ILE A 333 -33.01 -33.53 -26.73
CA ILE A 333 -33.97 -34.22 -25.87
C ILE A 333 -33.19 -34.83 -24.71
N ILE A 334 -33.46 -34.35 -23.49
CA ILE A 334 -32.84 -34.84 -22.26
C ILE A 334 -33.70 -36.01 -21.74
N PRO A 335 -33.13 -37.20 -21.51
CA PRO A 335 -33.87 -38.31 -20.91
C PRO A 335 -34.15 -38.11 -19.42
N ASP A 336 -35.33 -38.52 -18.95
CA ASP A 336 -35.73 -38.39 -17.53
C ASP A 336 -34.79 -39.15 -16.58
N ASN A 337 -34.22 -40.27 -17.04
CA ASN A 337 -33.39 -41.20 -16.26
C ASN A 337 -31.88 -40.86 -16.24
N ILE A 338 -31.47 -39.70 -16.73
CA ILE A 338 -30.06 -39.29 -16.68
C ILE A 338 -29.57 -39.13 -15.23
N VAL A 339 -28.33 -39.52 -14.96
CA VAL A 339 -27.67 -39.33 -13.66
C VAL A 339 -27.52 -37.84 -13.38
N LEU A 340 -27.77 -37.44 -12.13
CA LEU A 340 -27.75 -36.02 -11.70
C LEU A 340 -26.48 -35.28 -12.14
N ASP A 341 -25.32 -35.88 -11.92
CA ASP A 341 -24.03 -35.22 -12.16
C ASP A 341 -23.78 -35.02 -13.67
N LEU A 342 -24.22 -35.97 -14.51
CA LEU A 342 -24.19 -35.85 -15.97
C LEU A 342 -25.19 -34.81 -16.48
N ARG A 343 -26.35 -34.68 -15.82
CA ARG A 343 -27.35 -33.64 -16.12
C ARG A 343 -26.78 -32.24 -15.89
N THR A 344 -26.11 -32.03 -14.74
CA THR A 344 -25.44 -30.75 -14.42
C THR A 344 -24.32 -30.45 -15.42
N LYS A 345 -23.50 -31.44 -15.77
CA LYS A 345 -22.40 -31.28 -16.75
C LYS A 345 -22.90 -30.99 -18.15
N LEU A 346 -23.97 -31.65 -18.58
CA LEU A 346 -24.63 -31.36 -19.85
C LEU A 346 -25.05 -29.88 -19.92
N ALA A 347 -25.65 -29.37 -18.84
CA ALA A 347 -26.01 -27.96 -18.76
C ALA A 347 -24.80 -27.03 -18.86
N VAL A 348 -23.73 -27.29 -18.10
CA VAL A 348 -22.48 -26.50 -18.16
C VAL A 348 -21.86 -26.51 -19.57
N VAL A 349 -21.81 -27.67 -20.22
CA VAL A 349 -21.29 -27.82 -21.58
C VAL A 349 -22.10 -27.00 -22.58
N LEU A 350 -23.43 -27.07 -22.51
CA LEU A 350 -24.31 -26.32 -23.41
C LEU A 350 -24.21 -24.80 -23.22
N VAL A 351 -23.96 -24.35 -21.99
CA VAL A 351 -23.72 -22.95 -21.66
C VAL A 351 -22.41 -22.45 -22.30
N HIS A 352 -21.31 -23.18 -22.14
CA HIS A 352 -20.03 -22.82 -22.75
C HIS A 352 -20.04 -22.92 -24.29
N LEU A 353 -20.84 -23.82 -24.86
CA LEU A 353 -21.11 -23.88 -26.31
C LEU A 353 -22.07 -22.77 -26.79
N LYS A 354 -22.54 -21.88 -25.91
CA LYS A 354 -23.42 -20.74 -26.21
C LYS A 354 -24.71 -21.14 -26.93
N CYS A 355 -25.28 -22.29 -26.55
CA CYS A 355 -26.50 -22.81 -27.13
C CYS A 355 -27.75 -22.17 -26.51
N GLU A 356 -27.94 -20.86 -26.74
CA GLU A 356 -29.00 -20.05 -26.12
C GLU A 356 -30.41 -20.64 -26.32
N GLN A 357 -30.66 -21.26 -27.47
CA GLN A 357 -31.94 -21.88 -27.83
C GLN A 357 -32.35 -23.04 -26.91
N CYS A 358 -31.37 -23.64 -26.22
CA CYS A 358 -31.58 -24.75 -25.30
C CYS A 358 -31.65 -24.30 -23.84
N PHE A 359 -31.29 -23.06 -23.50
CA PHE A 359 -31.20 -22.61 -22.11
C PHE A 359 -32.52 -22.72 -21.36
N GLU A 360 -33.65 -22.34 -22.00
CA GLU A 360 -34.97 -22.47 -21.38
C GLU A 360 -35.27 -23.93 -21.00
N LYS A 361 -35.05 -24.86 -21.93
CA LYS A 361 -35.27 -26.30 -21.70
C LYS A 361 -34.33 -26.87 -20.64
N VAL A 362 -33.05 -26.50 -20.68
CA VAL A 362 -32.03 -26.99 -19.73
C VAL A 362 -32.28 -26.46 -18.32
N ILE A 363 -32.64 -25.19 -18.19
CA ILE A 363 -32.95 -24.58 -16.88
C ILE A 363 -34.22 -25.16 -16.31
N ASP A 364 -35.26 -25.35 -17.13
CA ASP A 364 -36.52 -25.95 -16.67
C ASP A 364 -36.33 -27.44 -16.28
N ASP A 365 -35.47 -28.18 -16.99
CA ASP A 365 -35.06 -29.55 -16.63
C ASP A 365 -34.36 -29.59 -15.26
N ILE A 366 -33.40 -28.68 -15.03
CA ILE A 366 -32.73 -28.55 -13.72
C ILE A 366 -33.74 -28.23 -12.62
N LEU A 367 -34.63 -27.27 -12.84
CA LEU A 367 -35.64 -26.85 -11.86
C LEU A 367 -36.66 -27.96 -11.54
N ALA A 368 -36.94 -28.84 -12.50
CA ALA A 368 -37.90 -29.94 -12.33
C ALA A 368 -37.27 -31.17 -11.64
N HIS A 369 -36.01 -31.49 -11.94
CA HIS A 369 -35.39 -32.76 -11.55
C HIS A 369 -34.32 -32.65 -10.45
N ILE A 370 -33.84 -31.44 -10.12
CA ILE A 370 -32.81 -31.23 -9.09
C ILE A 370 -33.42 -30.50 -7.89
N ASP A 371 -33.28 -31.08 -6.70
CA ASP A 371 -33.77 -30.48 -5.46
C ASP A 371 -32.80 -29.43 -4.90
N PRO A 372 -33.18 -28.14 -4.82
CA PRO A 372 -32.32 -27.07 -4.31
C PRO A 372 -31.99 -27.17 -2.81
N GLU A 373 -32.67 -28.00 -2.04
CA GLU A 373 -32.31 -28.23 -0.63
C GLU A 373 -31.18 -29.26 -0.47
N ASN A 374 -31.11 -30.28 -1.33
CA ASN A 374 -30.20 -31.40 -1.16
C ASN A 374 -29.02 -31.36 -2.14
N ASP A 375 -29.23 -30.89 -3.36
CA ASP A 375 -28.24 -30.91 -4.45
C ASP A 375 -28.01 -29.49 -5.02
N GLY A 376 -27.92 -28.50 -4.13
CA GLY A 376 -27.78 -27.08 -4.49
C GLY A 376 -26.42 -26.67 -5.06
N ASP A 377 -25.40 -27.53 -4.96
CA ASP A 377 -24.12 -27.35 -5.66
C ASP A 377 -24.29 -27.43 -7.17
N CYS A 378 -25.11 -28.36 -7.66
CA CYS A 378 -25.43 -28.48 -9.09
C CYS A 378 -26.00 -27.17 -9.68
N TYR A 379 -26.88 -26.49 -8.93
CA TYR A 379 -27.41 -25.19 -9.31
C TYR A 379 -26.32 -24.11 -9.37
N LEU A 380 -25.39 -24.11 -8.41
CA LEU A 380 -24.33 -23.12 -8.33
C LEU A 380 -23.34 -23.28 -9.49
N ASP A 381 -23.01 -24.51 -9.88
CA ASP A 381 -22.06 -24.77 -10.98
C ASP A 381 -22.61 -24.30 -12.33
N VAL A 382 -23.88 -24.57 -12.60
CA VAL A 382 -24.55 -24.07 -13.83
C VAL A 382 -24.71 -22.55 -13.78
N ALA A 383 -25.07 -21.98 -12.63
CA ALA A 383 -25.17 -20.53 -12.48
C ALA A 383 -23.83 -19.81 -12.68
N GLU A 384 -22.73 -20.37 -12.19
CA GLU A 384 -21.40 -19.80 -12.39
C GLU A 384 -20.91 -19.92 -13.83
N ALA A 385 -21.22 -21.02 -14.52
CA ALA A 385 -20.97 -21.15 -15.95
C ALA A 385 -21.73 -20.07 -16.74
N LEU A 386 -23.00 -19.84 -16.43
CA LEU A 386 -23.82 -18.78 -17.02
C LEU A 386 -23.25 -17.39 -16.74
N MET A 387 -22.78 -17.13 -15.51
CA MET A 387 -22.13 -15.86 -15.15
C MET A 387 -20.82 -15.64 -15.91
N LYS A 388 -20.01 -16.68 -16.09
CA LYS A 388 -18.73 -16.61 -16.81
C LYS A 388 -18.92 -16.26 -18.29
N GLU A 389 -20.00 -16.73 -18.89
CA GLU A 389 -20.41 -16.39 -20.26
C GLU A 389 -21.33 -15.16 -20.34
N GLU A 390 -21.47 -14.38 -19.26
CA GLU A 390 -22.24 -13.13 -19.16
C GLU A 390 -23.78 -13.25 -19.29
N TYR A 391 -24.33 -14.46 -19.17
CA TYR A 391 -25.79 -14.73 -19.18
C TYR A 391 -26.42 -14.57 -17.79
N TYR A 392 -26.35 -13.35 -17.24
CA TYR A 392 -26.77 -13.08 -15.86
C TYR A 392 -28.27 -13.31 -15.57
N ARG A 393 -29.15 -13.07 -16.56
CA ARG A 393 -30.62 -13.23 -16.37
C ARG A 393 -31.00 -14.69 -16.12
N ASP A 394 -30.38 -15.58 -16.87
CA ASP A 394 -30.61 -17.02 -16.74
C ASP A 394 -29.95 -17.58 -15.48
N ALA A 395 -28.76 -17.06 -15.10
CA ALA A 395 -28.12 -17.39 -13.83
C ALA A 395 -29.02 -17.05 -12.62
N LEU A 396 -29.74 -15.91 -12.65
CA LEU A 396 -30.68 -15.55 -11.58
C LEU A 396 -31.82 -16.56 -11.40
N ARG A 397 -32.31 -17.19 -12.48
CA ARG A 397 -33.37 -18.22 -12.39
C ARG A 397 -32.93 -19.40 -11.52
N LEU A 398 -31.65 -19.74 -11.55
CA LEU A 398 -31.05 -20.82 -10.75
C LEU A 398 -30.61 -20.36 -9.35
N LEU A 399 -30.20 -19.10 -9.18
CA LEU A 399 -29.78 -18.56 -7.89
C LEU A 399 -30.95 -18.24 -6.94
N VAL A 400 -32.12 -17.84 -7.47
CA VAL A 400 -33.31 -17.51 -6.66
C VAL A 400 -33.84 -18.67 -5.81
N PRO A 401 -33.91 -19.92 -6.32
CA PRO A 401 -34.20 -21.10 -5.50
C PRO A 401 -33.18 -21.32 -4.37
N LEU A 402 -31.89 -21.12 -4.65
CA LEU A 402 -30.82 -21.36 -3.66
C LEU A 402 -30.84 -20.36 -2.50
N ILE A 403 -31.11 -19.08 -2.75
CA ILE A 403 -31.23 -18.08 -1.66
C ILE A 403 -32.43 -18.32 -0.76
N LYS A 404 -33.45 -19.06 -1.23
CA LYS A 404 -34.63 -19.48 -0.44
C LYS A 404 -34.40 -20.79 0.32
N SER A 405 -33.39 -21.56 -0.06
CA SER A 405 -33.02 -22.82 0.57
C SER A 405 -32.42 -22.59 1.97
N LYS A 406 -32.76 -23.46 2.92
CA LYS A 406 -32.22 -23.40 4.29
C LYS A 406 -30.76 -23.83 4.36
N LYS A 407 -30.34 -24.75 3.48
CA LYS A 407 -29.00 -25.35 3.48
C LYS A 407 -28.01 -24.56 2.61
N PHE A 408 -28.49 -23.96 1.52
CA PHE A 408 -27.64 -23.33 0.50
C PHE A 408 -27.74 -21.79 0.47
N SER A 409 -28.50 -21.14 1.36
CA SER A 409 -28.50 -19.68 1.56
C SER A 409 -27.20 -19.20 2.25
N LEU A 410 -26.06 -19.45 1.60
CA LEU A 410 -24.72 -19.09 2.04
C LEU A 410 -24.30 -17.73 1.49
N ALA A 411 -23.31 -17.11 2.14
CA ALA A 411 -22.85 -15.77 1.77
C ALA A 411 -22.35 -15.68 0.31
N ALA A 412 -21.64 -16.69 -0.20
CA ALA A 412 -21.17 -16.62 -1.58
C ALA A 412 -22.30 -16.81 -2.63
N VAL A 413 -23.37 -17.56 -2.31
CA VAL A 413 -24.55 -17.65 -3.20
C VAL A 413 -25.25 -16.29 -3.28
N TRP A 414 -25.40 -15.62 -2.13
CA TRP A 414 -25.92 -14.25 -2.08
C TRP A 414 -25.01 -13.25 -2.82
N LEU A 415 -23.69 -13.45 -2.82
CA LEU A 415 -22.73 -12.63 -3.57
C LEU A 415 -22.95 -12.78 -5.08
N ARG A 416 -23.03 -14.02 -5.58
CA ARG A 416 -23.33 -14.29 -7.00
C ARG A 416 -24.68 -13.71 -7.42
N TYR A 417 -25.71 -13.85 -6.58
CA TYR A 417 -27.03 -13.25 -6.82
C TYR A 417 -26.97 -11.71 -6.89
N ALA A 418 -26.25 -11.08 -5.97
CA ALA A 418 -26.08 -9.63 -5.96
C ALA A 418 -25.29 -9.12 -7.18
N ASP A 419 -24.22 -9.81 -7.57
CA ASP A 419 -23.43 -9.48 -8.75
C ASP A 419 -24.26 -9.60 -10.04
N CYS A 420 -25.00 -10.70 -10.22
CA CYS A 420 -25.91 -10.86 -11.37
C CYS A 420 -26.96 -9.74 -11.43
N SER A 421 -27.59 -9.44 -10.29
CA SER A 421 -28.60 -8.38 -10.20
C SER A 421 -28.01 -7.01 -10.54
N ARG A 422 -26.76 -6.75 -10.12
CA ARG A 422 -26.01 -5.53 -10.45
C ARG A 422 -25.74 -5.41 -11.94
N TRP A 423 -25.33 -6.49 -12.60
CA TRP A 423 -25.08 -6.52 -14.06
C TRP A 423 -26.35 -6.35 -14.89
N ILE A 424 -27.50 -6.80 -14.39
CA ILE A 424 -28.82 -6.60 -15.02
C ILE A 424 -29.40 -5.19 -14.74
N GLU A 425 -28.67 -4.37 -13.98
CA GLU A 425 -29.09 -3.04 -13.53
C GLU A 425 -30.31 -3.04 -12.58
N ASN A 426 -30.63 -4.19 -11.98
CA ASN A 426 -31.63 -4.27 -10.91
C ASN A 426 -30.96 -3.92 -9.56
N TYR A 427 -30.68 -2.64 -9.37
CA TYR A 427 -29.89 -2.16 -8.23
C TYR A 427 -30.56 -2.39 -6.87
N ASP A 428 -31.88 -2.38 -6.79
CA ASP A 428 -32.60 -2.57 -5.52
C ASP A 428 -32.43 -4.01 -4.99
N GLU A 429 -32.56 -5.01 -5.87
CA GLU A 429 -32.30 -6.41 -5.53
C GLU A 429 -30.81 -6.65 -5.23
N ALA A 430 -29.91 -6.02 -5.99
CA ALA A 430 -28.47 -6.10 -5.74
C ALA A 430 -28.11 -5.58 -4.34
N ILE A 431 -28.70 -4.45 -3.92
CA ILE A 431 -28.48 -3.89 -2.57
C ILE A 431 -28.98 -4.85 -1.49
N VAL A 432 -30.15 -5.46 -1.65
CA VAL A 432 -30.67 -6.48 -0.72
C VAL A 432 -29.72 -7.66 -0.63
N GLY A 433 -29.24 -8.14 -1.78
CA GLY A 433 -28.25 -9.21 -1.86
C GLY A 433 -26.97 -8.87 -1.12
N TYR A 434 -26.31 -7.76 -1.44
CA TYR A 434 -25.06 -7.37 -0.80
C TYR A 434 -25.22 -7.08 0.70
N ARG A 435 -26.35 -6.51 1.16
CA ARG A 435 -26.62 -6.37 2.61
C ARG A 435 -26.63 -7.72 3.31
N LYS A 436 -27.24 -8.72 2.67
CA LYS A 436 -27.27 -10.07 3.22
C LYS A 436 -25.86 -10.68 3.25
N VAL A 437 -25.07 -10.49 2.19
CA VAL A 437 -23.66 -10.91 2.15
C VAL A 437 -22.87 -10.30 3.31
N VAL A 438 -22.92 -8.98 3.49
CA VAL A 438 -22.20 -8.27 4.56
C VAL A 438 -22.64 -8.72 5.95
N SER A 439 -23.93 -9.09 6.12
CA SER A 439 -24.43 -9.63 7.39
C SER A 439 -23.97 -11.06 7.69
N LEU A 440 -23.66 -11.85 6.65
CA LEU A 440 -23.30 -13.27 6.78
C LEU A 440 -21.79 -13.50 6.77
N ALA A 441 -21.04 -12.69 6.01
CA ALA A 441 -19.60 -12.85 5.83
C ALA A 441 -18.92 -11.51 5.51
N ARG A 442 -17.60 -11.48 5.67
CA ARG A 442 -16.77 -10.28 5.55
C ARG A 442 -16.10 -10.19 4.18
N TYR A 443 -16.90 -10.14 3.11
CA TYR A 443 -16.38 -9.96 1.74
C TYR A 443 -16.14 -8.47 1.45
N LEU A 444 -14.88 -8.09 1.19
CA LEU A 444 -14.49 -6.71 0.87
C LEU A 444 -15.18 -6.19 -0.39
N ASP A 445 -15.13 -6.97 -1.48
CA ASP A 445 -15.74 -6.60 -2.76
C ASP A 445 -17.24 -6.32 -2.61
N ALA A 446 -17.92 -7.08 -1.75
CA ALA A 446 -19.34 -6.88 -1.45
C ALA A 446 -19.60 -5.56 -0.70
N ARG A 447 -18.73 -5.20 0.26
CA ARG A 447 -18.83 -3.92 1.00
C ARG A 447 -18.60 -2.73 0.07
N LEU A 448 -17.56 -2.79 -0.76
CA LEU A 448 -17.26 -1.75 -1.76
C LEU A 448 -18.40 -1.60 -2.78
N ALA A 449 -18.90 -2.72 -3.33
CA ALA A 449 -20.02 -2.72 -4.26
C ALA A 449 -21.31 -2.16 -3.62
N LEU A 450 -21.64 -2.57 -2.39
CA LEU A 450 -22.79 -2.06 -1.65
C LEU A 450 -22.69 -0.55 -1.41
N ALA A 451 -21.53 -0.08 -0.94
CA ALA A 451 -21.30 1.33 -0.67
C ALA A 451 -21.40 2.18 -1.94
N ALA A 452 -20.84 1.70 -3.06
CA ALA A 452 -20.95 2.37 -4.35
C ALA A 452 -22.41 2.47 -4.84
N LEU A 453 -23.22 1.42 -4.69
CA LEU A 453 -24.64 1.42 -5.06
C LEU A 453 -25.46 2.35 -4.15
N LEU A 454 -25.22 2.32 -2.83
CA LEU A 454 -25.90 3.19 -1.87
C LEU A 454 -25.54 4.67 -2.08
N LYS A 455 -24.28 4.96 -2.42
CA LYS A 455 -23.82 6.29 -2.82
C LYS A 455 -24.58 6.79 -4.06
N LYS A 456 -24.75 5.95 -5.09
CA LYS A 456 -25.56 6.31 -6.27
C LYS A 456 -27.03 6.63 -5.93
N GLN A 457 -27.59 5.99 -4.90
CA GLN A 457 -28.94 6.29 -4.39
C GLN A 457 -28.98 7.52 -3.45
N GLY A 458 -27.85 8.16 -3.15
CA GLY A 458 -27.76 9.29 -2.20
C GLY A 458 -27.84 8.90 -0.73
N LYS A 459 -27.79 7.60 -0.39
CA LYS A 459 -27.86 7.08 0.99
C LYS A 459 -26.47 7.01 1.61
N TYR A 460 -25.87 8.17 1.88
CA TYR A 460 -24.50 8.28 2.38
C TYR A 460 -24.27 7.60 3.74
N ASP A 461 -25.20 7.70 4.68
CA ASP A 461 -25.03 7.11 6.02
C ASP A 461 -24.99 5.59 5.98
N GLU A 462 -25.87 4.96 5.19
CA GLU A 462 -25.87 3.51 5.00
C GLU A 462 -24.62 3.05 4.23
N ALA A 463 -24.14 3.84 3.25
CA ALA A 463 -22.91 3.55 2.52
C ALA A 463 -21.68 3.59 3.45
N LEU A 464 -21.60 4.60 4.32
CA LEU A 464 -20.54 4.70 5.33
C LEU A 464 -20.61 3.53 6.31
N GLN A 465 -21.79 3.16 6.78
CA GLN A 465 -21.95 2.00 7.66
C GLN A 465 -21.50 0.69 6.99
N ALA A 466 -21.73 0.52 5.69
CA ALA A 466 -21.27 -0.65 4.94
C ALA A 466 -19.74 -0.74 4.84
N LEU A 467 -19.04 0.39 4.86
CA LEU A 467 -17.57 0.48 4.85
C LEU A 467 -16.96 0.58 6.25
N GLU A 468 -17.76 0.47 7.31
CA GLU A 468 -17.25 0.51 8.67
C GLU A 468 -16.46 -0.75 8.98
N GLN A 469 -15.26 -0.54 9.51
CA GLN A 469 -14.36 -1.60 9.91
C GLN A 469 -14.06 -1.46 11.40
N ASP A 470 -14.32 -2.53 12.16
CA ASP A 470 -14.12 -2.54 13.61
C ASP A 470 -12.67 -2.95 13.95
N PRO A 471 -11.82 -2.03 14.42
CA PRO A 471 -10.41 -2.30 14.68
C PRO A 471 -10.17 -3.35 15.77
N ASP A 472 -11.13 -3.61 16.65
CA ASP A 472 -10.98 -4.58 17.75
C ASP A 472 -11.35 -6.01 17.32
N ASN A 473 -12.14 -6.16 16.25
CA ASN A 473 -12.78 -7.41 15.85
C ASN A 473 -12.40 -7.90 14.44
N GLU A 474 -11.75 -7.07 13.63
CA GLU A 474 -11.30 -7.42 12.29
C GLU A 474 -9.95 -6.80 11.90
N TYR A 475 -9.25 -7.48 10.97
CA TYR A 475 -8.13 -6.90 10.26
C TYR A 475 -8.65 -5.81 9.32
N LEU A 476 -8.11 -4.61 9.46
CA LEU A 476 -8.47 -3.46 8.66
C LEU A 476 -7.94 -3.62 7.23
N ASP A 477 -8.73 -3.17 6.26
CA ASP A 477 -8.32 -3.18 4.87
C ASP A 477 -8.02 -1.75 4.41
N PRO A 478 -6.82 -1.50 3.82
CA PRO A 478 -6.46 -0.16 3.39
C PRO A 478 -7.38 0.43 2.32
N GLU A 479 -7.87 -0.37 1.37
CA GLU A 479 -8.70 0.06 0.26
C GLU A 479 -10.10 0.46 0.74
N VAL A 480 -10.72 -0.37 1.58
CA VAL A 480 -12.03 -0.07 2.20
C VAL A 480 -11.97 1.21 3.04
N LEU A 481 -10.91 1.39 3.83
CA LEU A 481 -10.72 2.61 4.62
C LEU A 481 -10.45 3.85 3.76
N HIS A 482 -9.72 3.71 2.65
CA HIS A 482 -9.50 4.81 1.70
C HIS A 482 -10.81 5.28 1.07
N GLU A 483 -11.62 4.35 0.57
CA GLU A 483 -12.95 4.65 0.02
C GLU A 483 -13.86 5.28 1.06
N ARG A 484 -13.84 4.78 2.31
CA ARG A 484 -14.55 5.41 3.42
C ARG A 484 -14.10 6.86 3.63
N CYS A 485 -12.80 7.14 3.58
CA CYS A 485 -12.28 8.50 3.70
C CYS A 485 -12.80 9.42 2.57
N LEU A 486 -12.80 8.95 1.33
CA LEU A 486 -13.35 9.73 0.21
C LEU A 486 -14.83 10.05 0.41
N MET A 487 -15.63 9.06 0.85
CA MET A 487 -17.05 9.27 1.13
C MET A 487 -17.30 10.21 2.31
N LEU A 488 -16.51 10.11 3.39
CA LEU A 488 -16.62 11.01 4.55
C LEU A 488 -16.32 12.47 4.17
N HIS A 489 -15.36 12.68 3.26
CA HIS A 489 -15.05 14.00 2.74
C HIS A 489 -16.22 14.58 1.93
N GLU A 490 -16.81 13.81 1.03
CA GLU A 490 -17.99 14.22 0.25
C GLU A 490 -19.21 14.49 1.15
N ALA A 491 -19.38 13.70 2.21
CA ALA A 491 -20.46 13.89 3.18
C ALA A 491 -20.22 15.05 4.18
N GLY A 492 -19.04 15.70 4.14
CA GLY A 492 -18.70 16.79 5.07
C GLY A 492 -18.46 16.35 6.52
N ARG A 493 -18.30 15.05 6.79
CA ARG A 493 -18.06 14.49 8.14
C ARG A 493 -16.57 14.52 8.47
N TYR A 494 -16.02 15.73 8.60
CA TYR A 494 -14.57 15.95 8.68
C TYR A 494 -13.89 15.34 9.90
N GLN A 495 -14.53 15.31 11.07
CA GLN A 495 -13.89 14.72 12.27
C GLN A 495 -13.63 13.22 12.11
N GLU A 496 -14.59 12.48 11.56
CA GLU A 496 -14.46 11.05 11.29
C GLU A 496 -13.46 10.78 10.16
N LEU A 497 -13.44 11.65 9.14
CA LEU A 497 -12.44 11.60 8.08
C LEU A 497 -11.02 11.69 8.65
N LEU A 498 -10.76 12.66 9.51
CA LEU A 498 -9.45 12.85 10.13
C LEU A 498 -9.07 11.64 11.00
N ALA A 499 -10.02 11.06 11.75
CA ALA A 499 -9.76 9.86 12.54
C ALA A 499 -9.42 8.64 11.66
N ALA A 500 -10.26 8.33 10.66
CA ALA A 500 -10.08 7.19 9.77
C ALA A 500 -8.80 7.31 8.93
N GLY A 501 -8.55 8.49 8.36
CA GLY A 501 -7.36 8.77 7.57
C GLY A 501 -6.08 8.69 8.39
N PHE A 502 -6.11 9.13 9.66
CA PHE A 502 -4.97 8.97 10.55
C PHE A 502 -4.66 7.51 10.84
N ILE A 503 -5.67 6.67 11.12
CA ILE A 503 -5.48 5.22 11.36
C ILE A 503 -4.85 4.57 10.13
N LEU A 504 -5.38 4.86 8.94
CA LEU A 504 -4.88 4.31 7.68
C LEU A 504 -3.40 4.65 7.46
N LEU A 505 -3.03 5.93 7.55
CA LEU A 505 -1.65 6.37 7.32
C LEU A 505 -0.70 5.98 8.46
N ALA A 506 -1.21 5.80 9.68
CA ALA A 506 -0.40 5.39 10.82
C ALA A 506 0.08 3.92 10.73
N ARG A 507 -0.56 3.08 9.91
CA ARG A 507 -0.18 1.66 9.66
C ARG A 507 1.31 1.48 9.47
N HIS A 508 1.90 2.31 8.60
CA HIS A 508 3.30 2.22 8.22
C HIS A 508 4.16 3.32 8.88
N CYS A 509 3.72 3.86 10.02
CA CYS A 509 4.40 4.89 10.78
C CYS A 509 4.74 4.42 12.20
N TYR A 510 5.64 5.14 12.88
CA TYR A 510 5.88 4.95 14.31
C TYR A 510 4.91 5.82 15.12
N GLN A 511 4.37 5.27 16.21
CA GLN A 511 3.49 6.01 17.09
C GLN A 511 4.25 7.09 17.87
N ILE A 512 3.74 8.33 17.81
CA ILE A 512 4.23 9.45 18.61
C ILE A 512 3.37 9.52 19.88
N LYS A 513 3.89 9.00 21.00
CA LYS A 513 3.14 8.96 22.27
C LYS A 513 3.32 10.24 23.07
N LYS A 514 4.50 10.87 23.01
CA LYS A 514 4.84 12.04 23.83
C LYS A 514 5.31 13.20 22.95
N ARG A 515 5.12 14.42 23.47
CA ARG A 515 5.71 15.65 22.89
C ARG A 515 7.25 15.56 22.75
N GLN A 516 7.91 14.76 23.60
CA GLN A 516 9.33 14.48 23.50
C GLN A 516 9.70 13.67 22.25
N ASP A 517 8.82 12.80 21.75
CA ASP A 517 9.05 12.06 20.51
C ASP A 517 9.06 13.00 19.30
N ILE A 518 8.20 14.04 19.30
CA ILE A 518 8.19 15.11 18.29
C ILE A 518 9.54 15.86 18.28
N ALA A 519 10.10 16.12 19.46
CA ALA A 519 11.43 16.77 19.59
C ALA A 519 12.53 15.97 18.91
N VAL A 520 12.49 14.64 19.06
CA VAL A 520 13.44 13.73 18.43
C VAL A 520 13.26 13.70 16.91
N LEU A 521 12.02 13.72 16.41
CA LEU A 521 11.72 13.75 14.98
C LEU A 521 12.11 15.06 14.29
N SER A 522 12.16 16.17 15.04
CA SER A 522 12.69 17.45 14.54
C SER A 522 14.19 17.41 14.18
N HIS A 523 14.91 16.33 14.53
CA HIS A 523 16.32 16.11 14.18
C HIS A 523 16.48 14.94 13.19
N VAL A 524 17.12 15.19 12.04
CA VAL A 524 17.25 14.26 10.89
C VAL A 524 17.95 12.93 11.17
N LYS A 525 18.64 12.75 12.31
CA LYS A 525 19.43 11.53 12.56
C LYS A 525 18.66 10.38 13.22
N TYR A 526 17.37 10.53 13.52
CA TYR A 526 16.64 9.50 14.28
C TYR A 526 15.90 8.45 13.43
N TYR A 527 16.34 8.20 12.19
CA TYR A 527 15.72 7.20 11.33
C TYR A 527 16.27 5.77 11.50
N GLU A 528 17.27 5.59 12.36
CA GLU A 528 18.02 4.34 12.48
C GLU A 528 18.03 3.72 13.89
N ASN A 529 17.11 4.12 14.77
CA ASN A 529 16.91 3.36 16.01
C ASN A 529 16.13 2.08 15.72
N LYS A 530 16.87 0.99 15.54
CA LYS A 530 16.45 -0.38 15.20
C LYS A 530 15.41 -1.04 16.14
N ASN A 531 14.88 -0.33 17.15
CA ASN A 531 14.07 -0.91 18.22
C ASN A 531 12.61 -0.37 18.28
N ARG A 532 12.13 0.38 17.27
CA ARG A 532 10.73 0.82 17.23
C ARG A 532 9.94 -0.10 16.29
N ILE A 533 8.86 -0.68 16.81
CA ILE A 533 7.97 -1.55 16.05
C ILE A 533 7.03 -0.66 15.22
N LEU A 534 6.90 -0.98 13.93
CA LEU A 534 5.99 -0.30 13.02
C LEU A 534 4.55 -0.60 13.43
N GLY A 535 3.66 0.40 13.42
CA GLY A 535 2.25 0.16 13.73
C GLY A 535 1.95 -0.17 15.20
N GLU A 536 2.89 0.01 16.14
CA GLU A 536 2.61 -0.19 17.57
C GLU A 536 1.46 0.72 18.03
N GLY A 537 0.34 0.13 18.48
CA GLY A 537 -0.86 0.86 18.91
C GLY A 537 -1.79 1.29 17.77
N VAL A 538 -1.55 0.80 16.54
CA VAL A 538 -2.47 0.87 15.40
C VAL A 538 -3.11 -0.51 15.24
N PRO A 539 -4.39 -0.62 14.81
CA PRO A 539 -5.03 -1.92 14.61
C PRO A 539 -4.32 -2.76 13.54
N ASP A 540 -4.54 -4.07 13.57
CA ASP A 540 -3.95 -4.99 12.60
C ASP A 540 -4.57 -4.80 11.21
N PHE A 541 -3.74 -4.84 10.17
CA PHE A 541 -4.17 -4.70 8.77
C PHE A 541 -3.99 -5.99 7.99
N VAL A 542 -4.80 -6.18 6.95
CA VAL A 542 -4.66 -7.30 6.00
C VAL A 542 -3.28 -7.21 5.31
N PRO A 543 -2.44 -8.27 5.38
CA PRO A 543 -1.12 -8.24 4.77
C PRO A 543 -1.22 -8.31 3.24
N GLY A 544 -0.40 -7.51 2.54
CA GLY A 544 -0.26 -7.59 1.08
C GLY A 544 -1.20 -6.71 0.26
N ASN A 545 -2.22 -6.07 0.88
CA ASN A 545 -3.16 -5.18 0.19
C ASN A 545 -2.88 -3.69 0.48
N ASP A 546 -1.67 -3.22 0.20
CA ASP A 546 -1.31 -1.81 0.40
C ASP A 546 -1.75 -0.94 -0.79
N LEU A 547 -2.23 0.26 -0.49
CA LEU A 547 -2.55 1.28 -1.49
C LEU A 547 -1.30 1.74 -2.26
N PRO A 548 -1.47 2.20 -3.52
CA PRO A 548 -0.42 2.88 -4.24
C PRO A 548 0.09 4.10 -3.48
N LEU A 549 1.40 4.35 -3.55
CA LEU A 549 2.07 5.43 -2.81
C LEU A 549 1.49 6.81 -3.13
N GLU A 550 1.14 7.06 -4.39
CA GLU A 550 0.56 8.32 -4.86
C GLU A 550 -0.83 8.53 -4.26
N THR A 551 -1.67 7.48 -4.22
CA THR A 551 -3.01 7.50 -3.62
C THR A 551 -2.97 7.79 -2.12
N GLU A 552 -2.01 7.19 -1.38
CA GLU A 552 -1.83 7.49 0.05
C GLU A 552 -1.33 8.93 0.27
N TRP A 553 -0.47 9.43 -0.60
CA TRP A 553 0.02 10.81 -0.52
C TRP A 553 -1.09 11.84 -0.80
N ASP A 554 -1.92 11.60 -1.82
CA ASP A 554 -3.07 12.45 -2.13
C ASP A 554 -4.06 12.49 -0.97
N LEU A 555 -4.30 11.35 -0.32
CA LEU A 555 -5.08 11.30 0.91
C LEU A 555 -4.43 12.12 2.02
N ALA A 556 -3.12 11.98 2.25
CA ALA A 556 -2.41 12.75 3.26
C ALA A 556 -2.56 14.26 3.04
N ILE A 557 -2.40 14.75 1.81
CA ILE A 557 -2.62 16.16 1.47
C ILE A 557 -4.07 16.56 1.73
N ARG A 558 -5.05 15.75 1.31
CA ARG A 558 -6.47 16.02 1.54
C ARG A 558 -6.80 16.16 3.04
N LEU A 559 -6.25 15.29 3.88
CA LEU A 559 -6.43 15.37 5.34
C LEU A 559 -5.82 16.64 5.92
N LEU A 560 -4.66 17.07 5.44
CA LEU A 560 -4.00 18.30 5.87
C LEU A 560 -4.78 19.55 5.45
N THR A 561 -5.34 19.57 4.23
CA THR A 561 -6.21 20.65 3.75
C THR A 561 -7.46 20.76 4.62
N VAL A 562 -8.13 19.64 4.89
CA VAL A 562 -9.31 19.63 5.77
C VAL A 562 -8.94 20.10 7.18
N ALA A 563 -7.79 19.68 7.72
CA ALA A 563 -7.34 20.12 9.03
C ALA A 563 -7.07 21.65 9.08
N ASP A 564 -6.52 22.23 8.01
CA ASP A 564 -6.32 23.68 7.89
C ASP A 564 -7.65 24.45 7.81
N GLU A 565 -8.59 23.97 6.98
CA GLU A 565 -9.95 24.55 6.86
C GLU A 565 -10.71 24.53 8.19
N GLN A 566 -10.60 23.43 8.95
CA GLN A 566 -11.18 23.29 10.28
C GLN A 566 -10.38 24.01 11.38
N ARG A 567 -9.21 24.57 11.05
CA ARG A 567 -8.24 25.17 11.99
C ARG A 567 -7.79 24.21 13.10
N ASP A 568 -7.81 22.90 12.85
CA ASP A 568 -7.24 21.89 13.75
C ASP A 568 -5.74 21.72 13.47
N TYR A 569 -4.98 22.72 13.88
CA TYR A 569 -3.53 22.72 13.72
C TYR A 569 -2.84 21.65 14.57
N THR A 570 -3.51 21.17 15.63
CA THR A 570 -2.96 20.10 16.48
C THR A 570 -2.94 18.76 15.75
N TYR A 571 -4.04 18.42 15.07
CA TYR A 571 -4.11 17.28 14.17
C TYR A 571 -3.11 17.43 13.03
N TYR A 572 -3.08 18.60 12.38
CA TYR A 572 -2.17 18.88 11.27
C TYR A 572 -0.72 18.56 11.66
N MET A 573 -0.26 19.09 12.80
CA MET A 573 1.08 18.84 13.31
C MET A 573 1.30 17.37 13.66
N LYS A 574 0.35 16.74 14.35
CA LYS A 574 0.45 15.32 14.70
C LYS A 574 0.60 14.45 13.44
N LEU A 575 -0.24 14.65 12.43
CA LEU A 575 -0.19 13.91 11.19
C LEU A 575 1.15 14.09 10.47
N VAL A 576 1.58 15.33 10.20
CA VAL A 576 2.83 15.55 9.45
C VAL A 576 4.04 14.93 10.16
N PHE A 577 4.16 15.10 11.47
CA PHE A 577 5.27 14.51 12.22
C PHE A 577 5.19 12.98 12.27
N THR A 578 3.99 12.40 12.32
CA THR A 578 3.81 10.95 12.17
C THR A 578 4.24 10.48 10.78
N LEU A 579 3.83 11.18 9.72
CA LEU A 579 4.18 10.84 8.34
C LEU A 579 5.68 10.90 8.06
N GLN A 580 6.41 11.81 8.72
CA GLN A 580 7.87 11.86 8.62
C GLN A 580 8.52 10.53 9.03
N THR A 581 7.89 9.75 9.91
CA THR A 581 8.42 8.45 10.36
C THR A 581 8.28 7.33 9.34
N SER A 582 7.45 7.51 8.31
CA SER A 582 7.19 6.51 7.28
C SER A 582 8.42 6.29 6.40
N LYS A 583 8.74 5.02 6.16
CA LYS A 583 9.72 4.64 5.13
C LYS A 583 9.15 4.78 3.71
N ARG A 584 7.82 4.63 3.54
CA ARG A 584 7.13 4.73 2.24
C ARG A 584 7.21 6.16 1.70
N PHE A 585 7.03 7.17 2.55
CA PHE A 585 7.06 8.59 2.16
C PHE A 585 8.48 9.20 2.12
N HIS A 586 9.52 8.40 1.93
CA HIS A 586 10.89 8.91 1.84
C HIS A 586 11.08 9.85 0.64
N CYS A 587 10.39 9.61 -0.47
CA CYS A 587 10.43 10.46 -1.67
C CYS A 587 9.85 11.86 -1.41
N TYR A 588 8.80 11.98 -0.60
CA TYR A 588 8.14 13.25 -0.24
C TYR A 588 8.75 13.92 1.00
N ARG A 589 9.97 13.54 1.37
CA ARG A 589 10.64 14.08 2.57
C ARG A 589 10.84 15.60 2.53
N PRO A 590 11.27 16.22 1.42
CA PRO A 590 11.37 17.68 1.33
C PRO A 590 10.03 18.39 1.60
N GLU A 591 8.95 17.86 1.02
CA GLU A 591 7.58 18.36 1.16
C GLU A 591 7.09 18.20 2.60
N LEU A 592 7.30 17.03 3.22
CA LEU A 592 6.99 16.79 4.64
C LEU A 592 7.75 17.70 5.60
N LEU A 593 8.98 18.11 5.26
CA LEU A 593 9.72 19.08 6.07
C LEU A 593 9.13 20.49 5.96
N GLN A 594 8.70 20.90 4.76
CA GLN A 594 8.01 22.17 4.56
C GLN A 594 6.65 22.19 5.29
N LEU A 595 5.86 21.13 5.16
CA LEU A 595 4.58 20.99 5.86
C LEU A 595 4.77 20.99 7.38
N ALA A 596 5.84 20.36 7.89
CA ALA A 596 6.13 20.36 9.32
C ALA A 596 6.52 21.74 9.83
N LEU A 597 7.21 22.52 9.00
CA LEU A 597 7.53 23.90 9.29
C LEU A 597 6.28 24.76 9.42
N THR A 598 5.37 24.63 8.45
CA THR A 598 4.06 25.28 8.46
C THR A 598 3.26 24.88 9.70
N ALA A 599 3.26 23.59 10.05
CA ALA A 599 2.62 23.09 11.27
C ALA A 599 3.18 23.76 12.54
N CYS A 600 4.51 23.95 12.62
CA CYS A 600 5.16 24.64 13.74
C CYS A 600 4.74 26.12 13.81
N ILE A 601 4.61 26.78 12.66
CA ILE A 601 4.17 28.18 12.55
C ILE A 601 2.72 28.31 13.04
N TYR A 602 1.81 27.47 12.55
CA TYR A 602 0.39 27.50 12.95
C TYR A 602 0.19 27.22 14.44
N ASN A 603 0.89 26.24 15.00
CA ASN A 603 0.81 25.91 16.43
C ASN A 603 1.61 26.85 17.34
N ARG A 604 2.33 27.83 16.76
CA ARG A 604 3.28 28.70 17.48
C ARG A 604 4.26 27.89 18.34
N ASP A 605 4.77 26.78 17.81
CA ASP A 605 5.76 25.93 18.47
C ASP A 605 7.15 26.11 17.84
N PRO A 606 7.95 27.05 18.36
CA PRO A 606 9.21 27.42 17.75
C PRO A 606 10.33 26.39 17.92
N THR A 607 10.22 25.53 18.94
CA THR A 607 11.32 24.68 19.37
C THR A 607 11.69 23.67 18.28
N PHE A 608 10.67 23.09 17.64
CA PHE A 608 10.84 22.17 16.52
C PHE A 608 11.11 22.90 15.21
N GLY A 609 10.48 24.06 14.99
CA GLY A 609 10.68 24.86 13.78
C GLY A 609 12.15 25.25 13.55
N LEU A 610 12.86 25.68 14.60
CA LEU A 610 14.30 26.02 14.48
C LEU A 610 15.15 24.80 14.13
N ASN A 611 14.81 23.63 14.66
CA ASN A 611 15.54 22.40 14.34
C ASN A 611 15.30 21.98 12.88
N ILE A 612 14.06 22.03 12.41
CA ILE A 612 13.69 21.75 11.01
C ILE A 612 14.41 22.73 10.08
N MET A 613 14.46 24.03 10.40
CA MET A 613 15.22 25.00 9.60
C MET A 613 16.71 24.66 9.49
N ARG A 614 17.34 24.23 10.59
CA ARG A 614 18.74 23.80 10.57
C ARG A 614 18.94 22.61 9.66
N GLU A 615 17.98 21.71 9.59
CA GLU A 615 18.00 20.53 8.74
C GLU A 615 17.71 20.84 7.27
N LEU A 616 16.95 21.89 6.96
CA LEU A 616 16.83 22.40 5.58
C LEU A 616 18.12 23.06 5.10
N ILE A 617 18.82 23.78 5.98
CA ILE A 617 20.05 24.52 5.65
C ILE A 617 21.28 23.62 5.56
N ARG A 618 21.42 22.63 6.45
CA ARG A 618 22.62 21.79 6.58
C ARG A 618 23.02 21.06 5.27
N PRO A 619 22.11 20.38 4.54
CA PRO A 619 22.45 19.69 3.30
C PRO A 619 22.92 20.63 2.18
N LEU A 620 22.51 21.90 2.22
CA LEU A 620 22.90 22.88 1.20
C LEU A 620 24.41 23.06 1.15
N PHE A 621 25.11 22.97 2.28
CA PHE A 621 26.57 23.07 2.35
C PHE A 621 27.32 21.93 1.64
N ASN A 622 26.65 20.83 1.30
CA ASN A 622 27.23 19.75 0.52
C ASN A 622 27.18 20.02 -1.00
N LEU A 623 26.39 21.01 -1.43
CA LEU A 623 26.30 21.41 -2.83
C LEU A 623 27.55 22.22 -3.23
N LYS A 624 27.97 22.09 -4.48
CA LYS A 624 29.13 22.81 -5.05
C LYS A 624 28.68 23.83 -6.10
N GLY A 625 29.43 24.91 -6.23
CA GLY A 625 29.23 25.94 -7.26
C GLY A 625 27.87 26.65 -7.16
N ASP A 626 27.29 26.94 -8.32
CA ASP A 626 26.07 27.76 -8.48
C ASP A 626 24.83 27.13 -7.82
N GLY A 627 24.81 25.80 -7.66
CA GLY A 627 23.74 25.08 -6.97
C GLY A 627 23.67 25.37 -5.47
N PHE A 628 24.79 25.72 -4.84
CA PHE A 628 24.81 26.18 -3.44
C PHE A 628 24.26 27.60 -3.35
N GLU A 629 24.83 28.53 -4.14
CA GLU A 629 24.51 29.95 -4.07
C GLU A 629 23.04 30.23 -4.38
N SER A 630 22.47 29.58 -5.40
CA SER A 630 21.05 29.72 -5.76
C SER A 630 20.11 29.29 -4.63
N LYS A 631 20.37 28.16 -3.97
CA LYS A 631 19.50 27.61 -2.92
C LYS A 631 19.70 28.30 -1.57
N ILE A 632 20.94 28.55 -1.17
CA ILE A 632 21.24 29.19 0.13
C ILE A 632 20.80 30.64 0.14
N ASN A 633 20.80 31.33 -0.99
CA ASN A 633 20.39 32.74 -1.06
C ASN A 633 18.93 32.93 -1.46
N HIS A 634 18.16 31.84 -1.54
CA HIS A 634 16.75 31.90 -1.87
C HIS A 634 15.95 32.66 -0.79
N PRO A 635 15.20 33.73 -1.12
CA PRO A 635 14.54 34.59 -0.12
C PRO A 635 13.55 33.84 0.78
N GLN A 636 12.78 32.90 0.22
CA GLN A 636 11.75 32.15 0.97
C GLN A 636 12.34 31.39 2.17
N LEU A 637 13.55 30.84 2.04
CA LEU A 637 14.21 30.10 3.12
C LEU A 637 14.42 30.98 4.35
N TRP A 638 14.89 32.21 4.14
CA TRP A 638 15.22 33.14 5.21
C TRP A 638 14.01 33.90 5.73
N ASN A 639 13.00 34.12 4.89
CA ASN A 639 11.71 34.64 5.34
C ASN A 639 11.03 33.65 6.30
N LEU A 640 11.04 32.35 5.97
CA LEU A 640 10.55 31.30 6.87
C LEU A 640 11.39 31.21 8.15
N PHE A 641 12.72 31.30 8.04
CA PHE A 641 13.60 31.38 9.20
C PHE A 641 13.21 32.56 10.12
N ASN A 642 12.99 33.73 9.53
CA ASN A 642 12.62 34.95 10.25
C ASN A 642 11.29 34.80 10.97
N LEU A 643 10.27 34.23 10.32
CA LEU A 643 8.96 33.97 10.93
C LEU A 643 9.07 33.05 12.15
N ILE A 644 9.88 32.00 12.06
CA ILE A 644 10.09 31.07 13.18
C ILE A 644 10.84 31.76 14.31
N VAL A 645 11.88 32.54 14.00
CA VAL A 645 12.60 33.33 14.99
C VAL A 645 11.64 34.30 15.69
N PHE A 646 10.81 35.00 14.93
CA PHE A 646 9.81 35.94 15.45
C PHE A 646 8.82 35.27 16.39
N ILE A 647 8.27 34.10 16.01
CA ILE A 647 7.38 33.31 16.86
C ILE A 647 8.13 32.79 18.11
N SER A 648 9.40 32.43 17.95
CA SER A 648 10.19 31.82 19.02
C SER A 648 10.60 32.75 20.13
N GLY A 649 10.95 33.99 19.78
CA GLY A 649 11.74 34.87 20.64
C GLY A 649 13.10 34.29 21.06
N ASP A 650 13.53 33.14 20.52
CA ASP A 650 14.79 32.51 20.88
C ASP A 650 15.92 33.32 20.28
N VAL A 651 16.88 33.72 21.11
CA VAL A 651 18.02 34.56 20.75
C VAL A 651 19.20 33.68 20.28
N ARG A 652 19.18 32.36 20.53
CA ARG A 652 20.30 31.43 20.25
C ARG A 652 20.56 31.21 18.76
N TYR A 653 19.66 31.63 17.86
CA TYR A 653 19.87 31.48 16.41
C TYR A 653 21.09 32.26 15.92
N HIS A 654 21.46 33.38 16.55
CA HIS A 654 22.63 34.17 16.16
C HIS A 654 23.91 33.34 16.17
N ARG A 655 24.17 32.56 17.24
CA ARG A 655 25.36 31.70 17.32
C ARG A 655 25.40 30.68 16.17
N TYR A 656 24.24 30.21 15.72
CA TYR A 656 24.14 29.32 14.57
C TYR A 656 24.43 30.06 13.26
N LEU A 657 23.81 31.22 13.05
CA LEU A 657 24.03 32.06 11.87
C LEU A 657 25.49 32.51 11.75
N SER A 658 26.11 33.00 12.83
CA SER A 658 27.52 33.44 12.81
C SER A 658 28.48 32.31 12.42
N ARG A 659 28.22 31.07 12.85
CA ARG A 659 29.00 29.90 12.41
C ARG A 659 28.79 29.57 10.93
N ILE A 660 27.58 29.77 10.42
CA ILE A 660 27.27 29.58 9.01
C ILE A 660 28.01 30.62 8.16
N PHE A 661 27.97 31.90 8.54
CA PHE A 661 28.66 32.98 7.83
C PHE A 661 30.17 32.81 7.84
N TYR A 662 30.74 32.31 8.94
CA TYR A 662 32.16 32.00 8.99
C TYR A 662 32.57 30.90 7.99
N ARG A 663 31.68 29.96 7.69
CA ARG A 663 31.98 28.84 6.77
C ARG A 663 31.96 29.22 5.30
N SER A 664 31.27 30.29 4.91
CA SER A 664 31.15 30.69 3.51
C SER A 664 30.90 32.18 3.36
N SER A 665 31.77 32.84 2.59
CA SER A 665 31.64 34.25 2.22
C SER A 665 30.57 34.49 1.14
N LYS A 666 30.08 33.44 0.48
CA LYS A 666 29.13 33.48 -0.65
C LYS A 666 27.65 33.63 -0.22
N ILE A 667 27.41 33.84 1.07
CA ILE A 667 26.05 34.03 1.57
C ILE A 667 25.62 35.48 1.33
N GLY A 668 24.43 35.60 0.76
CA GLY A 668 23.83 36.84 0.32
C GLY A 668 23.34 37.72 1.46
N ILE A 669 22.44 38.63 1.12
CA ILE A 669 22.11 39.79 1.97
C ILE A 669 21.01 39.45 3.00
N TYR A 670 19.95 38.75 2.59
CA TYR A 670 18.82 38.37 3.47
C TYR A 670 19.24 37.74 4.81
N PRO A 671 20.22 36.83 4.86
CA PRO A 671 20.62 36.20 6.12
C PRO A 671 21.39 37.18 7.03
N LYS A 672 22.09 38.17 6.45
CA LYS A 672 22.79 39.22 7.19
C LYS A 672 21.81 40.19 7.85
N VAL A 673 20.66 40.44 7.21
CA VAL A 673 19.55 41.21 7.81
C VAL A 673 19.09 40.55 9.13
N LEU A 674 19.07 39.22 9.22
CA LEU A 674 18.70 38.52 10.46
C LEU A 674 19.70 38.75 11.61
N ILE A 675 20.98 38.96 11.29
CA ILE A 675 21.99 39.36 12.28
C ILE A 675 21.81 40.82 12.69
N ALA A 676 21.52 41.71 11.73
CA ALA A 676 21.25 43.10 12.06
C ALA A 676 20.01 43.23 12.97
N ASN A 677 18.93 42.49 12.66
CA ASN A 677 17.72 42.35 13.49
C ASN A 677 18.05 41.80 14.88
N TYR A 678 18.91 40.79 14.97
CA TYR A 678 19.37 40.25 16.25
C TYR A 678 20.02 41.33 17.13
N HIS A 679 20.97 42.08 16.57
CA HIS A 679 21.68 43.11 17.32
C HIS A 679 20.76 44.26 17.75
N LEU A 680 19.79 44.61 16.91
CA LEU A 680 18.77 45.60 17.23
C LEU A 680 17.90 45.15 18.41
N ASN A 681 17.42 43.90 18.41
CA ASN A 681 16.59 43.33 19.47
C ASN A 681 17.36 43.14 20.79
N CYS A 682 18.66 42.85 20.73
CA CYS A 682 19.52 42.75 21.91
C CYS A 682 19.99 44.11 22.45
N CYS A 683 19.47 45.23 21.94
CA CYS A 683 19.86 46.60 22.30
C CYS A 683 21.34 46.94 22.03
N THR A 684 22.03 46.13 21.20
CA THR A 684 23.41 46.34 20.77
C THR A 684 23.45 47.20 19.50
N PHE A 685 22.91 48.41 19.59
CA PHE A 685 22.58 49.24 18.42
C PHE A 685 23.78 49.61 17.53
N LYS A 686 24.99 49.77 18.07
CA LYS A 686 26.20 50.06 17.27
C LYS A 686 26.51 48.94 16.27
N TYR A 687 26.40 47.68 16.72
CA TYR A 687 26.60 46.52 15.85
C TYR A 687 25.48 46.39 14.82
N ALA A 688 24.23 46.65 15.22
CA ALA A 688 23.09 46.67 14.29
C ALA A 688 23.29 47.73 13.19
N LEU A 689 23.69 48.94 13.57
CA LEU A 689 23.95 50.05 12.65
C LEU A 689 25.04 49.69 11.63
N ASN A 690 26.14 49.10 12.08
CA ASN A 690 27.22 48.67 11.19
C ASN A 690 26.72 47.66 10.14
N GLU A 691 25.97 46.64 10.57
CA GLU A 691 25.45 45.62 9.64
C GLU A 691 24.39 46.19 8.69
N TYR A 692 23.44 47.01 9.18
CA TYR A 692 22.46 47.67 8.30
C TYR A 692 23.13 48.62 7.30
N ASN A 693 24.15 49.37 7.70
CA ASN A 693 24.90 50.24 6.79
C ASN A 693 25.58 49.42 5.67
N LYS A 694 26.27 48.33 6.01
CA LYS A 694 26.87 47.43 5.01
C LYS A 694 25.83 46.89 4.02
N ILE A 695 24.64 46.55 4.52
CA ILE A 695 23.54 46.03 3.70
C ILE A 695 22.97 47.13 2.80
N TYR A 696 22.72 48.32 3.34
CA TYR A 696 22.17 49.45 2.61
C TYR A 696 23.10 49.93 1.51
N LEU A 697 24.42 49.99 1.76
CA LEU A 697 25.42 50.37 0.74
C LEU A 697 25.39 49.46 -0.51
N VAL A 698 24.95 48.21 -0.36
CA VAL A 698 24.85 47.25 -1.47
C VAL A 698 23.46 47.24 -2.10
N THR A 699 22.40 47.37 -1.30
CA THR A 699 21.01 47.21 -1.76
C THR A 699 20.38 48.51 -2.23
N ASN A 700 20.73 49.63 -1.61
CA ASN A 700 20.02 50.90 -1.69
C ASN A 700 18.49 50.74 -1.57
N ASP A 701 18.05 49.84 -0.67
CA ASP A 701 16.63 49.56 -0.45
C ASP A 701 16.06 50.47 0.66
N PRO A 702 14.94 51.18 0.40
CA PRO A 702 14.32 52.10 1.34
C PRO A 702 14.03 51.47 2.71
N LEU A 703 13.72 50.17 2.78
CA LEU A 703 13.47 49.51 4.07
C LEU A 703 14.72 49.49 4.95
N HIS A 704 15.90 49.27 4.37
CA HIS A 704 17.15 49.29 5.12
C HIS A 704 17.53 50.72 5.54
N ALA A 705 17.22 51.73 4.72
CA ALA A 705 17.35 53.14 5.12
C ALA A 705 16.49 53.44 6.35
N MET A 706 15.23 52.97 6.36
CA MET A 706 14.35 53.10 7.52
C MET A 706 14.93 52.37 8.75
N MET A 707 15.47 51.16 8.60
CA MET A 707 16.08 50.41 9.72
C MET A 707 17.32 51.12 10.30
N ILE A 708 18.12 51.77 9.47
CA ILE A 708 19.22 52.64 9.91
C ILE A 708 18.68 53.81 10.73
N ALA A 709 17.67 54.51 10.22
CA ALA A 709 17.06 55.63 10.94
C ALA A 709 16.45 55.23 12.28
N VAL A 710 15.78 54.08 12.34
CA VAL A 710 15.25 53.50 13.59
C VAL A 710 16.39 53.23 14.55
N THR A 711 17.48 52.60 14.09
CA THR A 711 18.64 52.29 14.94
C THR A 711 19.30 53.55 15.49
N LEU A 712 19.50 54.59 14.66
CA LEU A 712 20.03 55.89 15.08
C LEU A 712 19.11 56.59 16.09
N THR A 713 17.79 56.51 15.88
CA THR A 713 16.78 57.05 16.81
C THR A 713 16.87 56.34 18.17
N GLN A 714 17.03 55.01 18.19
CA GLN A 714 17.21 54.25 19.43
C GLN A 714 18.49 54.67 20.17
N ILE A 715 19.61 54.85 19.45
CA ILE A 715 20.87 55.34 20.04
C ILE A 715 20.69 56.75 20.61
N ALA A 716 20.00 57.64 19.92
CA ALA A 716 19.73 59.00 20.40
C ALA A 716 18.86 59.01 21.68
N CYS A 717 17.95 58.03 21.82
CA CYS A 717 17.10 57.85 22.99
C CYS A 717 17.83 57.25 24.20
N GLN A 718 19.05 56.73 24.06
CA GLN A 718 19.82 56.21 25.19
C GLN A 718 20.18 57.33 26.18
N LYS A 719 20.33 56.96 27.46
CA LYS A 719 20.57 57.90 28.55
C LYS A 719 21.88 58.67 28.36
N PHE A 720 22.95 57.97 27.97
CA PHE A 720 24.32 58.49 27.87
C PHE A 720 24.84 58.44 26.43
N THR A 721 24.39 59.39 25.60
CA THR A 721 24.81 59.47 24.19
C THR A 721 25.47 60.80 23.90
N ASN A 722 26.69 60.76 23.35
CA ASN A 722 27.38 61.95 22.87
C ASN A 722 26.81 62.38 21.50
N LYS A 723 26.81 63.68 21.20
CA LYS A 723 26.33 64.23 19.92
C LYS A 723 24.87 63.84 19.53
N LYS A 724 23.93 63.77 20.49
CA LYS A 724 22.50 63.41 20.23
C LYS A 724 21.87 64.15 19.04
N GLN A 725 22.13 65.44 18.91
CA GLN A 725 21.58 66.25 17.82
C GLN A 725 22.08 65.80 16.44
N SER A 726 23.35 65.38 16.34
CA SER A 726 23.92 64.84 15.10
C SER A 726 23.25 63.52 14.72
N LEU A 727 23.03 62.63 15.69
CA LEU A 727 22.34 61.35 15.45
C LEU A 727 20.90 61.55 14.97
N ILE A 728 20.17 62.52 15.56
CA ILE A 728 18.80 62.86 15.14
C ILE A 728 18.81 63.43 13.71
N ALA A 729 19.78 64.29 13.37
CA ALA A 729 19.92 64.81 12.02
C ALA A 729 20.17 63.69 11.00
N GLN A 730 21.09 62.76 11.32
CA GLN A 730 21.35 61.59 10.47
C GLN A 730 20.10 60.69 10.33
N ALA A 731 19.36 60.46 11.42
CA ALA A 731 18.12 59.68 11.37
C ALA A 731 17.08 60.32 10.43
N ASN A 732 16.93 61.65 10.46
CA ASN A 732 16.04 62.36 9.53
C ASN A 732 16.48 62.17 8.07
N VAL A 733 17.78 62.28 7.76
CA VAL A 733 18.30 62.09 6.40
C VAL A 733 17.95 60.70 5.86
N PHE A 734 18.12 59.65 6.67
CA PHE A 734 17.76 58.30 6.26
C PHE A 734 16.24 58.08 6.14
N MET A 735 15.43 58.74 6.96
CA MET A 735 13.97 58.73 6.79
C MET A 735 13.52 59.49 5.53
N GLU A 736 14.22 60.57 5.15
CA GLU A 736 13.97 61.30 3.91
C GLU A 736 14.30 60.45 2.68
N LYS A 737 15.41 59.68 2.74
CA LYS A 737 15.72 58.67 1.72
C LYS A 737 14.62 57.62 1.60
N TYR A 738 14.14 57.11 2.74
CA TYR A 738 13.00 56.19 2.78
C TYR A 738 11.73 56.79 2.15
N LEU A 739 11.44 58.06 2.38
CA LEU A 739 10.31 58.77 1.74
C LEU A 739 10.49 58.97 0.24
N ALA A 740 11.71 59.31 -0.20
CA ALA A 740 12.01 59.60 -1.60
C ALA A 740 11.95 58.34 -2.48
N GLU A 741 12.39 57.20 -1.97
CA GLU A 741 12.45 55.94 -2.72
C GLU A 741 11.13 55.14 -2.67
N ARG A 742 10.21 55.47 -1.76
CA ARG A 742 8.88 54.83 -1.68
C ARG A 742 7.89 55.47 -2.67
N PRO A 743 7.02 54.67 -3.33
CA PRO A 743 5.98 55.19 -4.22
C PRO A 743 5.03 56.16 -3.50
N GLU A 744 4.54 57.16 -4.23
CA GLU A 744 3.68 58.20 -3.66
C GLU A 744 2.38 57.62 -3.10
N GLU A 745 1.86 56.57 -3.72
CA GLU A 745 0.60 55.91 -3.39
C GLU A 745 0.63 55.22 -2.02
N VAL A 746 1.83 54.89 -1.51
CA VAL A 746 2.06 54.16 -0.25
C VAL A 746 2.67 55.06 0.83
N ARG A 747 2.76 56.38 0.59
CA ARG A 747 3.28 57.35 1.57
C ARG A 747 2.51 57.37 2.90
N HIS A 748 1.33 56.76 2.93
CA HIS A 748 0.58 56.52 4.17
C HIS A 748 1.45 55.87 5.26
N GLU A 749 2.20 54.80 4.93
CA GLU A 749 3.09 54.13 5.89
C GLU A 749 4.22 55.06 6.34
N VAL A 750 4.76 55.83 5.39
CA VAL A 750 5.94 56.67 5.62
C VAL A 750 5.59 57.79 6.58
N TYR A 751 4.46 58.48 6.38
CA TYR A 751 4.00 59.53 7.28
C TYR A 751 3.72 58.99 8.68
N TYR A 752 3.15 57.79 8.79
CA TYR A 752 2.96 57.15 10.10
C TYR A 752 4.31 56.88 10.78
N ASN A 753 5.29 56.35 10.05
CA ASN A 753 6.62 56.04 10.56
C ASN A 753 7.40 57.30 11.00
N PHE A 754 7.32 58.41 10.26
CA PHE A 754 7.84 59.71 10.71
C PHE A 754 7.15 60.18 12.00
N GLY A 755 5.82 60.07 12.06
CA GLY A 755 5.05 60.40 13.26
C GLY A 755 5.50 59.58 14.46
N ARG A 756 5.74 58.28 14.29
CA ARG A 756 6.26 57.37 15.33
C ARG A 756 7.67 57.76 15.77
N MET A 757 8.57 58.06 14.83
CA MET A 757 9.94 58.49 15.14
C MET A 757 9.95 59.76 16.00
N TYR A 758 9.24 60.82 15.59
CA TYR A 758 9.19 62.06 16.36
C TYR A 758 8.47 61.91 17.69
N HIS A 759 7.44 61.05 17.76
CA HIS A 759 6.77 60.74 19.00
C HIS A 759 7.76 60.06 19.98
N GLN A 760 8.56 59.11 19.50
CA GLN A 760 9.59 58.45 20.31
C GLN A 760 10.69 59.41 20.79
N LEU A 761 11.09 60.37 19.96
CA LEU A 761 12.05 61.43 20.33
C LEU A 761 11.46 62.48 21.29
N GLY A 762 10.16 62.47 21.56
CA GLY A 762 9.47 63.48 22.36
C GLY A 762 9.18 64.79 21.61
N LEU A 763 9.42 64.84 20.30
CA LEU A 763 9.13 65.99 19.43
C LEU A 763 7.65 65.99 19.01
N LEU A 764 6.77 66.12 20.00
CA LEU A 764 5.33 65.86 19.86
C LEU A 764 4.65 66.76 18.82
N HIS A 765 5.10 68.00 18.64
CA HIS A 765 4.52 68.92 17.65
C HIS A 765 4.71 68.42 16.21
N LEU A 766 5.89 67.85 15.89
CA LEU A 766 6.15 67.21 14.59
C LEU A 766 5.37 65.91 14.46
N ALA A 767 5.32 65.11 15.53
CA ALA A 767 4.55 63.86 15.54
C ALA A 767 3.07 64.11 15.21
N VAL A 768 2.47 65.13 15.83
CA VAL A 768 1.07 65.52 15.56
C VAL A 768 0.85 65.92 14.11
N ASP A 769 1.78 66.68 13.52
CA ASP A 769 1.68 67.07 12.11
C ASP A 769 1.67 65.84 11.20
N TYR A 770 2.63 64.93 11.36
CA TYR A 770 2.72 63.71 10.57
C TYR A 770 1.53 62.77 10.76
N TYR A 771 1.04 62.55 11.98
CA TYR A 771 -0.16 61.75 12.18
C TYR A 771 -1.40 62.40 11.54
N LYS A 772 -1.52 63.73 11.53
CA LYS A 772 -2.61 64.40 10.79
C LYS A 772 -2.48 64.21 9.29
N ARG A 773 -1.26 64.20 8.74
CA ARG A 773 -1.01 63.88 7.33
C ARG A 773 -1.52 62.48 6.99
N VAL A 774 -1.29 61.48 7.85
CA VAL A 774 -1.84 60.12 7.71
C VAL A 774 -3.38 60.17 7.61
N LEU A 775 -4.06 60.86 8.52
CA LEU A 775 -5.53 60.96 8.51
C LEU A 775 -6.07 61.63 7.24
N SER A 776 -5.38 62.66 6.75
CA SER A 776 -5.75 63.38 5.52
C SER A 776 -5.34 62.67 4.23
N PHE A 777 -4.46 61.67 4.30
CA PHE A 777 -3.93 61.00 3.13
C PHE A 777 -4.99 60.06 2.54
N ASP A 778 -5.09 60.08 1.22
CA ASP A 778 -6.05 59.30 0.47
C ASP A 778 -5.40 58.79 -0.81
N SER A 779 -5.48 57.48 -1.03
CA SER A 779 -4.84 56.76 -2.13
C SER A 779 -5.70 55.58 -2.51
N LEU A 780 -5.82 55.32 -3.82
CA LEU A 780 -6.60 54.18 -4.34
C LEU A 780 -6.08 52.85 -3.77
N VAL A 781 -4.76 52.67 -3.70
CA VAL A 781 -4.12 51.43 -3.22
C VAL A 781 -4.49 51.14 -1.76
N VAL A 782 -4.55 52.19 -0.92
CA VAL A 782 -4.93 52.07 0.50
C VAL A 782 -6.42 51.74 0.63
N ARG A 783 -7.28 52.34 -0.21
CA ARG A 783 -8.73 52.06 -0.21
C ARG A 783 -9.08 50.65 -0.67
N GLU A 784 -8.32 50.11 -1.62
CA GLU A 784 -8.51 48.73 -2.10
C GLU A 784 -8.01 47.68 -1.09
N ASN A 785 -7.03 48.02 -0.25
CA ASN A 785 -6.42 47.09 0.71
C ASN A 785 -6.41 47.64 2.15
N PRO A 786 -7.57 47.98 2.72
CA PRO A 786 -7.64 48.67 4.02
C PRO A 786 -7.12 47.81 5.17
N GLN A 787 -7.28 46.49 5.11
CA GLN A 787 -6.84 45.57 6.17
C GLN A 787 -5.32 45.53 6.36
N TYR A 788 -4.54 45.91 5.34
CA TYR A 788 -3.08 45.79 5.34
C TYR A 788 -2.37 47.15 5.35
N LEU A 789 -2.97 48.20 4.78
CA LEU A 789 -2.30 49.48 4.50
C LEU A 789 -2.91 50.67 5.25
N ASP A 790 -4.13 50.54 5.78
CA ASP A 790 -4.78 51.65 6.48
C ASP A 790 -4.29 51.75 7.94
N LEU A 791 -3.47 52.76 8.21
CA LEU A 791 -2.92 53.12 9.51
C LEU A 791 -3.64 54.30 10.20
N LYS A 792 -4.84 54.68 9.74
CA LYS A 792 -5.57 55.83 10.31
C LYS A 792 -6.00 55.58 11.75
N ALA A 793 -6.41 54.36 12.08
CA ALA A 793 -6.79 53.99 13.44
C ALA A 793 -5.59 54.09 14.40
N GLU A 794 -4.42 53.59 14.00
CA GLU A 794 -3.17 53.63 14.76
C GLU A 794 -2.66 55.06 14.93
N ALA A 795 -2.74 55.88 13.88
CA ALA A 795 -2.39 57.29 13.93
C ALA A 795 -3.31 58.08 14.87
N ALA A 796 -4.64 57.86 14.77
CA ALA A 796 -5.62 58.46 15.67
C ALA A 796 -5.41 58.03 17.13
N PHE A 797 -5.03 56.77 17.35
CA PHE A 797 -4.75 56.24 18.68
C PHE A 797 -3.55 56.97 19.30
N ASN A 798 -2.45 57.07 18.55
CA ASN A 798 -1.26 57.81 18.98
C ASN A 798 -1.54 59.30 19.21
N LEU A 799 -2.34 59.95 18.36
CA LEU A 799 -2.79 61.33 18.56
C LEU A 799 -3.60 61.49 19.84
N SER A 800 -4.52 60.56 20.12
CA SER A 800 -5.34 60.60 21.34
C SER A 800 -4.47 60.55 22.59
N PHE A 801 -3.40 59.75 22.58
CA PHE A 801 -2.42 59.68 23.66
C PHE A 801 -1.69 61.00 23.87
N ILE A 802 -1.25 61.65 22.79
CA ILE A 802 -0.57 62.96 22.87
C ILE A 802 -1.51 64.02 23.45
N TYR A 803 -2.76 64.11 22.96
CA TYR A 803 -3.72 65.10 23.45
C TYR A 803 -4.18 64.83 24.87
N LYS A 804 -4.27 63.56 25.28
CA LYS A 804 -4.56 63.20 26.66
C LYS A 804 -3.43 63.66 27.60
N HIS A 805 -2.17 63.44 27.23
CA HIS A 805 -1.02 63.89 28.03
C HIS A 805 -0.92 65.42 28.11
N SER A 806 -1.36 66.15 27.09
CA SER A 806 -1.43 67.62 27.14
C SER A 806 -2.67 68.17 27.87
N GLY A 807 -3.55 67.30 28.39
CA GLY A 807 -4.78 67.66 29.11
C GLY A 807 -5.97 68.00 28.21
N ASN A 808 -5.82 67.91 26.87
CA ASN A 808 -6.90 68.15 25.92
C ASN A 808 -7.76 66.90 25.69
N ASN A 809 -8.55 66.56 26.71
CA ASN A 809 -9.43 65.40 26.70
C ASN A 809 -10.56 65.48 25.66
N ALA A 810 -10.93 66.67 25.21
CA ALA A 810 -11.95 66.85 24.18
C ALA A 810 -11.43 66.37 22.81
N LEU A 811 -10.23 66.80 22.42
CA LEU A 811 -9.63 66.39 21.16
C LEU A 811 -9.21 64.92 21.18
N ALA A 812 -8.71 64.42 22.31
CA ALA A 812 -8.40 63.01 22.48
C ALA A 812 -9.64 62.13 22.24
N ARG A 813 -10.78 62.48 22.83
CA ARG A 813 -12.06 61.77 22.60
C ARG A 813 -12.51 61.87 21.15
N LYS A 814 -12.40 63.03 20.51
CA LYS A 814 -12.77 63.22 19.11
C LYS A 814 -12.07 62.20 18.21
N TYR A 815 -10.74 62.09 18.29
CA TYR A 815 -10.00 61.15 17.43
C TYR A 815 -10.33 59.69 17.70
N LEU A 816 -10.62 59.32 18.96
CA LEU A 816 -11.08 57.97 19.30
C LEU A 816 -12.46 57.67 18.66
N TYR A 817 -13.41 58.61 18.75
CA TYR A 817 -14.75 58.42 18.20
C TYR A 817 -14.77 58.44 16.66
N ASP A 818 -13.95 59.27 16.03
CA ASP A 818 -13.97 59.46 14.58
C ASP A 818 -13.28 58.29 13.83
N TYR A 819 -12.32 57.59 14.45
CA TYR A 819 -11.44 56.63 13.73
C TYR A 819 -11.27 55.25 14.38
N ILE A 820 -11.66 55.04 15.63
CA ILE A 820 -11.36 53.79 16.38
C ILE A 820 -12.65 53.09 16.88
N GLN A 821 -13.84 53.51 16.45
CA GLN A 821 -15.08 52.88 16.91
C GLN A 821 -15.03 51.35 16.74
N VAL A 822 -15.20 50.66 17.88
CA VAL A 822 -15.22 49.21 18.05
C VAL A 822 -16.43 48.59 17.35
#